data_AF-A0A7C6AJI8-F1
#
_entry.id   AF-A0A7C6AJI8-F1
#
_cell.length_a   1.000
_cell.length_b   1.000
_cell.length_c   1.000
_cell.angle_alpha   90.00
_cell.angle_beta   90.00
_cell.angle_gamma   90.00
#
_symmetry.space_group_name_H-M   'P 1'
#
loop_
_entity.id
_entity.type
_entity.pdbx_description
1 polymer ?
#
loop_
_entity_poly.entity_id
_entity_poly.type
_entity_poly.pdbx_seq_one_letter_code
_entity_poly.pdbx_strand_id
1 'polypeptide(L)'
;MNQAQFLKPPNNHDLKRKKQAIMERLAAGCLEPSLTLARNKTSDISFILQKRFWRAPRLRGPQGNLLARLWPPPETSLPYLEKKGSRPKDKGGLLRPGKFSPSLSAIIVLILFLIFTLNSSPVFLEASPQPLSSSHPDYQAIIAAYEAFVSQQMKRDSVPGMSVAFQHGDFFWAQGFGWADVENEVPAKPESAYRLASITKTITALAILLLYEEGKIDLDAEVQNYVPSFPRKPWPITIRQLLGHLGGLSHYRNYELEGHIREPKTTEEALAIFKDFALIAEPGTKYNYSTYGFNLLGAVVEATSGMPYGDFIRERIFLPLGLTASRLDSPADLIPNRVRGYRLVGGDVKPSEFIDVSSRFAGGGVRSTVVDLVRYAYGLIVEGKLLRPEIRRLMLTSQTQRNGFFTNYGLGWVVNPWNGHVHVSHGGSQPETRTHLAVFPEEKLVIAVACNLEGTNLIPYVRKLAELIFAETIDLDAYTTDIDSSIIWRACEQAFNYGLSQFYWNKGPLTSTPSEIKNSFDAFNRYLNPKGLFKNRLAGRNFVLTGVHPAGRQVLTKVGSFLASVLAQGEPASLKKYHQKGVVSFFRDYIDLSEKKRGQQSLPRFDREFVQLIQTWERDWPKTFTPEWTSLSLVDSTDWVEISQRLRRAFAGTVIFPNYSDDYIRAAQEALNKQNPDQAFRLIRLGLEVYPLSPALQAALAIACFWVGETAVGQKALKEAFFLDPHHPSISADRFLTWSGQLERAKKLKEALLLIETGLIYYPREARLYYEAGRLNWQANNQDKALLALEKALSIDPQLEEAKLLWEKIKRK
;
A
#
# COMPACT_ATOMS: atom_id res chain seq x y z
N MET A 1 9.02 56.19 45.29
CA MET A 1 9.18 56.43 46.75
C MET A 1 8.77 55.18 47.52
N ASN A 2 9.38 54.97 48.68
CA ASN A 2 8.93 54.19 49.86
C ASN A 2 8.43 52.73 49.72
N GLN A 3 9.37 51.80 49.91
CA GLN A 3 9.42 50.73 50.94
C GLN A 3 8.16 50.00 51.49
N ALA A 4 8.30 48.66 51.55
CA ALA A 4 7.86 47.71 52.61
C ALA A 4 6.34 47.42 52.78
N GLN A 5 5.87 46.32 53.41
CA GLN A 5 6.49 45.25 54.23
C GLN A 5 6.10 43.80 53.80
N PHE A 6 6.65 42.77 54.49
CA PHE A 6 6.45 41.33 54.28
C PHE A 6 5.23 40.73 55.04
N LEU A 7 4.68 39.61 54.53
CA LEU A 7 4.02 38.56 55.32
C LEU A 7 4.46 37.14 54.87
N LYS A 8 4.28 36.14 55.75
CA LYS A 8 4.87 34.78 55.65
C LYS A 8 3.97 33.75 54.93
N PRO A 9 4.53 32.68 54.34
CA PRO A 9 3.77 31.54 53.81
C PRO A 9 3.18 30.63 54.91
N PRO A 10 2.09 29.89 54.63
CA PRO A 10 1.42 29.02 55.60
C PRO A 10 2.12 27.67 55.84
N ASN A 11 1.70 26.98 56.91
CA ASN A 11 2.44 25.86 57.51
C ASN A 11 2.09 24.47 56.90
N ASN A 12 3.06 23.56 56.90
CA ASN A 12 3.08 22.31 56.11
C ASN A 12 2.09 21.20 56.60
N HIS A 13 1.32 21.48 57.66
CA HIS A 13 0.41 20.51 58.29
C HIS A 13 -0.97 20.41 57.61
N ASP A 14 -1.42 21.50 56.97
CA ASP A 14 -2.72 21.56 56.28
C ASP A 14 -2.71 20.78 54.95
N LEU A 15 -1.58 20.80 54.23
CA LEU A 15 -1.33 20.02 53.02
C LEU A 15 -1.46 18.50 53.24
N LYS A 16 -1.06 17.99 54.42
CA LYS A 16 -1.22 16.56 54.75
C LYS A 16 -2.69 16.17 54.94
N ARG A 17 -3.49 16.96 55.69
CA ARG A 17 -4.93 16.70 55.84
C ARG A 17 -5.68 16.77 54.50
N LYS A 18 -5.34 17.74 53.64
CA LYS A 18 -5.94 17.85 52.29
C LYS A 18 -5.59 16.67 51.38
N LYS A 19 -4.37 16.10 51.47
CA LYS A 19 -4.04 14.85 50.75
C LYS A 19 -4.83 13.64 51.28
N GLN A 20 -4.95 13.50 52.60
CA GLN A 20 -5.67 12.39 53.24
C GLN A 20 -7.13 12.32 52.74
N ALA A 21 -7.87 13.44 52.83
CA ALA A 21 -9.29 13.52 52.43
C ALA A 21 -9.53 13.34 50.92
N ILE A 22 -8.52 13.55 50.07
CA ILE A 22 -8.59 13.26 48.63
C ILE A 22 -8.43 11.76 48.36
N MET A 23 -7.51 11.08 49.05
CA MET A 23 -7.33 9.62 48.92
C MET A 23 -8.57 8.86 49.41
N GLU A 24 -9.16 9.28 50.54
CA GLU A 24 -10.37 8.66 51.10
C GLU A 24 -11.60 8.85 50.18
N ARG A 25 -11.70 9.97 49.47
CA ARG A 25 -12.74 10.17 48.44
C ARG A 25 -12.52 9.38 47.16
N LEU A 26 -11.28 9.10 46.78
CA LEU A 26 -10.96 8.24 45.63
C LEU A 26 -11.22 6.75 45.91
N ALA A 27 -11.18 6.31 47.17
CA ALA A 27 -11.51 4.95 47.57
C ALA A 27 -13.03 4.65 47.60
N ALA A 28 -13.88 5.68 47.57
CA ALA A 28 -15.33 5.56 47.84
C ALA A 28 -16.24 5.43 46.60
N GLY A 29 -15.67 5.29 45.39
CA GLY A 29 -16.35 4.66 44.25
C GLY A 29 -17.64 5.31 43.68
N CYS A 30 -17.91 6.60 43.92
CA CYS A 30 -19.15 7.25 43.47
C CYS A 30 -18.94 8.67 42.90
N LEU A 31 -19.25 8.87 41.61
CA LEU A 31 -20.25 9.84 41.09
C LEU A 31 -20.10 10.08 39.57
N GLU A 32 -21.24 10.15 38.88
CA GLU A 32 -21.42 10.87 37.61
C GLU A 32 -22.40 12.07 37.85
N PRO A 33 -22.75 12.93 36.88
CA PRO A 33 -22.27 14.31 36.96
C PRO A 33 -23.38 15.36 37.14
N SER A 34 -22.99 16.55 37.60
CA SER A 34 -23.81 17.76 37.47
C SER A 34 -22.96 19.00 37.19
N LEU A 35 -23.50 19.89 36.34
CA LEU A 35 -22.86 21.12 35.87
C LEU A 35 -23.38 22.33 36.64
N THR A 36 -22.50 23.25 37.06
CA THR A 36 -22.85 24.68 37.11
C THR A 36 -21.61 25.59 37.04
N LEU A 37 -21.83 26.87 36.72
CA LEU A 37 -20.81 27.82 36.30
C LEU A 37 -19.96 28.38 37.46
N ALA A 38 -18.70 28.68 37.14
CA ALA A 38 -18.06 29.90 37.62
C ALA A 38 -17.33 30.58 36.44
N ARG A 39 -17.75 31.82 36.08
CA ARG A 39 -17.01 32.68 35.15
C ARG A 39 -16.00 33.52 35.93
N ASN A 40 -14.81 33.73 35.38
CA ASN A 40 -14.13 35.03 35.49
C ASN A 40 -13.12 35.24 34.34
N LYS A 41 -12.72 36.51 34.13
CA LYS A 41 -11.89 36.99 33.01
C LYS A 41 -10.53 37.50 33.51
N THR A 42 -9.61 37.69 32.54
CA THR A 42 -8.42 38.58 32.57
C THR A 42 -7.30 38.21 33.57
N SER A 43 -6.02 38.47 33.29
CA SER A 43 -5.36 39.09 32.12
C SER A 43 -3.88 38.67 31.98
N ASP A 44 -3.26 39.12 30.89
CA ASP A 44 -1.89 38.95 30.40
C ASP A 44 -0.74 38.85 31.42
N ILE A 45 0.16 37.88 31.20
CA ILE A 45 1.61 38.04 31.35
C ILE A 45 2.32 37.19 30.26
N SER A 46 3.07 37.83 29.34
CA SER A 46 4.45 37.42 28.93
C SER A 46 4.91 38.10 27.63
N PHE A 47 5.87 39.02 27.75
CA PHE A 47 6.79 39.40 26.66
C PHE A 47 8.13 39.87 27.24
N ILE A 48 9.13 40.10 26.38
CA ILE A 48 10.46 40.66 26.68
C ILE A 48 11.47 39.67 27.32
N LEU A 49 12.20 38.94 26.45
CA LEU A 49 13.66 38.99 26.21
C LEU A 49 13.98 37.88 25.18
N GLN A 50 14.99 37.93 24.30
CA GLN A 50 16.21 38.75 24.24
C GLN A 50 16.55 39.07 22.76
N LYS A 51 17.52 39.98 22.47
CA LYS A 51 17.91 40.33 21.08
C LYS A 51 19.39 40.75 20.99
N ARG A 52 20.02 40.52 19.82
CA ARG A 52 21.47 40.70 19.50
C ARG A 52 22.36 39.63 20.16
N PHE A 53 23.52 39.27 19.61
CA PHE A 53 24.28 39.79 18.45
C PHE A 53 24.00 38.96 17.16
N TRP A 54 24.72 38.94 16.02
CA TRP A 54 26.02 39.52 15.61
C TRP A 54 25.96 40.12 14.18
N ARG A 55 26.86 39.77 13.24
CA ARG A 55 26.93 40.27 11.84
C ARG A 55 27.40 39.16 10.88
N ALA A 56 27.08 39.30 9.60
CA ALA A 56 27.65 38.52 8.50
C ALA A 56 28.99 39.11 8.01
N PRO A 57 29.69 38.41 7.10
CA PRO A 57 29.93 39.05 5.78
C PRO A 57 29.58 38.15 4.58
N ARG A 58 29.50 38.77 3.39
CA ARG A 58 29.39 38.10 2.07
C ARG A 58 30.78 37.94 1.45
N LEU A 59 30.96 36.95 0.57
CA LEU A 59 31.97 36.97 -0.49
C LEU A 59 31.36 36.54 -1.84
N ARG A 60 32.03 36.88 -2.94
CA ARG A 60 31.70 36.50 -4.33
C ARG A 60 32.67 35.39 -4.79
N GLY A 61 32.38 34.73 -5.92
CA GLY A 61 33.24 33.68 -6.54
C GLY A 61 34.48 34.25 -7.27
N PRO A 62 35.04 33.61 -8.34
CA PRO A 62 34.32 32.75 -9.31
C PRO A 62 35.10 31.50 -9.87
N GLN A 63 34.44 30.78 -10.78
CA GLN A 63 34.96 29.88 -11.85
C GLN A 63 35.81 28.63 -11.52
N GLY A 64 35.68 27.60 -12.36
CA GLY A 64 36.54 26.39 -12.37
C GLY A 64 35.87 25.15 -12.97
N ASN A 65 35.98 24.95 -14.30
CA ASN A 65 35.64 23.67 -14.94
C ASN A 65 36.83 22.71 -14.88
N LEU A 66 36.60 21.41 -14.62
CA LEU A 66 37.46 20.36 -15.17
C LEU A 66 36.77 19.00 -15.35
N LEU A 67 37.28 18.27 -16.33
CA LEU A 67 37.03 16.89 -16.76
C LEU A 67 37.55 15.85 -15.71
N ALA A 68 37.36 14.52 -15.82
CA ALA A 68 36.33 13.63 -16.39
C ALA A 68 36.78 12.15 -16.17
N ARG A 69 35.96 11.18 -16.61
CA ARG A 69 36.25 9.74 -16.88
C ARG A 69 36.51 8.79 -15.70
N LEU A 70 35.73 7.70 -15.69
CA LEU A 70 36.10 6.28 -15.62
C LEU A 70 34.91 5.48 -16.25
N TRP A 71 35.01 4.27 -16.82
CA TRP A 71 36.19 3.42 -17.10
C TRP A 71 36.25 3.11 -18.64
N PRO A 72 36.02 1.92 -19.27
CA PRO A 72 36.20 1.73 -20.73
C PRO A 72 35.01 1.10 -21.52
N PRO A 73 35.04 1.12 -22.87
CA PRO A 73 34.22 0.28 -23.75
C PRO A 73 34.96 -1.01 -24.20
N PRO A 74 34.25 -2.03 -24.71
CA PRO A 74 34.83 -3.09 -25.54
C PRO A 74 34.53 -2.85 -27.03
N GLU A 75 35.56 -2.50 -27.81
CA GLU A 75 35.52 -2.70 -29.27
C GLU A 75 36.11 -4.08 -29.60
N THR A 76 35.46 -4.83 -30.49
CA THR A 76 36.12 -5.49 -31.63
C THR A 76 35.09 -6.05 -32.59
N SER A 77 35.17 -5.64 -33.85
CA SER A 77 34.41 -6.20 -34.96
C SER A 77 35.35 -6.97 -35.89
N LEU A 78 34.85 -8.05 -36.50
CA LEU A 78 35.31 -8.51 -37.81
C LEU A 78 34.10 -9.00 -38.63
N PRO A 79 34.12 -8.88 -39.97
CA PRO A 79 32.91 -8.95 -40.80
C PRO A 79 32.76 -10.27 -41.57
N TYR A 80 31.58 -10.48 -42.16
CA TYR A 80 31.48 -11.15 -43.46
C TYR A 80 30.36 -10.58 -44.34
N LEU A 81 30.43 -10.87 -45.64
CA LEU A 81 29.77 -10.12 -46.71
C LEU A 81 28.44 -10.73 -47.22
N GLU A 82 27.59 -9.82 -47.71
CA GLU A 82 26.60 -9.96 -48.81
C GLU A 82 25.90 -11.30 -49.11
N LYS A 83 24.56 -11.21 -49.25
CA LYS A 83 23.96 -11.27 -50.61
C LYS A 83 22.54 -10.71 -50.72
N LYS A 84 22.19 -10.30 -51.95
CA LYS A 84 20.87 -9.81 -52.38
C LYS A 84 19.95 -10.97 -52.79
N GLY A 85 18.63 -10.78 -52.72
CA GLY A 85 17.62 -11.65 -53.33
C GLY A 85 16.27 -11.58 -52.60
N SER A 86 15.38 -10.64 -52.92
CA SER A 86 14.36 -10.73 -53.99
C SER A 86 13.23 -11.73 -53.71
N ARG A 87 12.01 -11.23 -53.45
CA ARG A 87 10.75 -11.99 -53.55
C ARG A 87 10.52 -12.48 -55.00
N PRO A 88 9.71 -13.52 -55.20
CA PRO A 88 8.39 -13.24 -55.78
C PRO A 88 7.23 -13.90 -55.02
N LYS A 89 5.99 -13.58 -55.44
CA LYS A 89 4.74 -14.29 -55.08
C LYS A 89 4.48 -15.38 -56.12
N ASP A 90 3.80 -16.48 -55.78
CA ASP A 90 2.39 -16.67 -56.21
C ASP A 90 1.70 -17.97 -55.71
N LYS A 91 0.37 -17.84 -55.53
CA LYS A 91 -0.74 -18.78 -55.83
C LYS A 91 -0.57 -20.31 -55.57
N GLY A 92 -1.23 -20.76 -54.50
CA GLY A 92 -2.50 -21.51 -54.58
C GLY A 92 -2.55 -22.96 -55.13
N GLY A 93 -3.13 -23.87 -54.34
CA GLY A 93 -3.57 -25.20 -54.80
C GLY A 93 -4.24 -26.03 -53.69
N LEU A 94 -5.46 -26.53 -53.91
CA LEU A 94 -6.12 -27.52 -53.04
C LEU A 94 -5.79 -28.94 -53.50
N LEU A 95 -5.56 -29.87 -52.57
CA LEU A 95 -5.65 -31.32 -52.82
C LEU A 95 -6.38 -32.04 -51.67
N ARG A 96 -6.95 -33.20 -51.98
CA ARG A 96 -7.84 -34.00 -51.10
C ARG A 96 -7.05 -35.06 -50.32
N PRO A 97 -7.56 -35.55 -49.16
CA PRO A 97 -6.89 -36.59 -48.39
C PRO A 97 -6.95 -37.97 -49.07
N GLY A 98 -5.83 -38.69 -49.05
CA GLY A 98 -5.73 -40.09 -49.46
C GLY A 98 -5.88 -41.06 -48.27
N LYS A 99 -6.42 -42.25 -48.52
CA LYS A 99 -6.52 -43.33 -47.52
C LYS A 99 -5.18 -44.07 -47.40
N PHE A 100 -4.73 -44.34 -46.19
CA PHE A 100 -3.64 -45.28 -45.91
C PHE A 100 -4.20 -46.61 -45.39
N SER A 101 -3.60 -47.72 -45.82
CA SER A 101 -3.72 -49.04 -45.19
C SER A 101 -2.40 -49.41 -44.51
N PRO A 102 -2.41 -49.96 -43.28
CA PRO A 102 -1.17 -50.35 -42.59
C PRO A 102 -0.59 -51.64 -43.18
N SER A 103 0.74 -51.74 -43.19
CA SER A 103 1.47 -52.92 -43.66
C SER A 103 1.56 -54.03 -42.59
N LEU A 104 1.87 -55.26 -43.04
CA LEU A 104 1.94 -56.48 -42.20
C LEU A 104 2.76 -56.32 -40.90
N SER A 105 3.78 -55.47 -40.91
CA SER A 105 4.65 -55.20 -39.75
C SER A 105 3.88 -54.77 -38.49
N ALA A 106 2.75 -54.05 -38.65
CA ALA A 106 1.92 -53.61 -37.53
C ALA A 106 1.20 -54.76 -36.82
N ILE A 107 0.87 -55.84 -37.53
CA ILE A 107 0.14 -56.99 -36.99
C ILE A 107 1.07 -57.85 -36.12
N ILE A 108 2.34 -58.02 -36.53
CA ILE A 108 3.33 -58.83 -35.81
C ILE A 108 3.65 -58.20 -34.44
N VAL A 109 3.77 -56.87 -34.36
CA VAL A 109 3.98 -56.16 -33.09
C VAL A 109 2.81 -56.37 -32.13
N LEU A 110 1.57 -56.34 -32.63
CA LEU A 110 0.37 -56.53 -31.80
C LEU A 110 0.27 -57.95 -31.22
N ILE A 111 0.64 -58.97 -32.01
CA ILE A 111 0.63 -60.38 -31.56
C ILE A 111 1.70 -60.63 -30.49
N LEU A 112 2.91 -60.07 -30.66
CA LEU A 112 3.97 -60.17 -29.65
C LEU A 112 3.59 -59.49 -28.33
N PHE A 113 2.83 -58.38 -28.39
CA PHE A 113 2.35 -57.69 -27.20
C PHE A 113 1.32 -58.53 -26.41
N LEU A 114 0.37 -59.19 -27.09
CA LEU A 114 -0.61 -60.07 -26.43
C LEU A 114 0.03 -61.30 -25.77
N ILE A 115 1.07 -61.88 -26.37
CA ILE A 115 1.76 -63.05 -25.80
C ILE A 115 2.49 -62.68 -24.50
N PHE A 116 3.00 -61.45 -24.39
CA PHE A 116 3.68 -60.97 -23.18
C PHE A 116 2.71 -60.73 -22.00
N THR A 117 1.42 -60.50 -22.26
CA THR A 117 0.41 -60.21 -21.22
C THR A 117 -0.20 -61.43 -20.52
N LEU A 118 0.24 -62.66 -20.83
CA LEU A 118 -0.44 -63.90 -20.40
C LEU A 118 0.33 -64.82 -19.44
N ASN A 119 1.56 -64.47 -19.01
CA ASN A 119 2.37 -65.36 -18.16
C ASN A 119 3.19 -64.63 -17.07
N SER A 120 2.58 -63.71 -16.33
CA SER A 120 3.17 -63.16 -15.10
C SER A 120 2.11 -62.73 -14.09
N SER A 121 1.78 -63.61 -13.14
CA SER A 121 0.96 -63.28 -11.97
C SER A 121 1.86 -62.94 -10.78
N PRO A 122 2.09 -61.66 -10.43
CA PRO A 122 2.70 -61.31 -9.16
C PRO A 122 1.71 -61.57 -8.02
N VAL A 123 2.22 -62.02 -6.88
CA VAL A 123 1.43 -62.22 -5.66
C VAL A 123 0.94 -60.86 -5.15
N PHE A 124 -0.37 -60.71 -4.93
CA PHE A 124 -0.92 -59.59 -4.18
C PHE A 124 -0.53 -59.72 -2.71
N LEU A 125 0.51 -59.00 -2.28
CA LEU A 125 0.52 -58.47 -0.93
C LEU A 125 -0.41 -57.26 -0.90
N GLU A 126 -1.39 -57.26 -0.01
CA GLU A 126 -2.12 -56.05 0.38
C GLU A 126 -1.19 -55.14 1.19
N ALA A 127 -0.30 -54.44 0.49
CA ALA A 127 0.25 -53.20 1.01
C ALA A 127 -0.89 -52.19 1.08
N SER A 128 -1.48 -52.02 2.26
CA SER A 128 -2.46 -50.96 2.54
C SER A 128 -1.97 -49.66 1.93
N PRO A 129 -2.79 -48.93 1.15
CA PRO A 129 -2.33 -47.71 0.48
C PRO A 129 -1.93 -46.69 1.55
N GLN A 130 -0.63 -46.53 1.78
CA GLN A 130 -0.15 -45.41 2.57
C GLN A 130 -0.60 -44.14 1.83
N PRO A 131 -1.28 -43.21 2.51
CA PRO A 131 -1.76 -42.01 1.84
C PRO A 131 -0.56 -41.26 1.26
N LEU A 132 -0.58 -41.06 -0.07
CA LEU A 132 0.35 -40.16 -0.72
C LEU A 132 0.28 -38.82 0.00
N SER A 133 1.38 -38.44 0.65
CA SER A 133 1.45 -37.19 1.41
C SER A 133 1.16 -36.04 0.45
N SER A 134 -0.03 -35.45 0.60
CA SER A 134 -0.53 -34.42 -0.30
C SER A 134 0.21 -33.11 -0.04
N SER A 135 1.32 -32.93 -0.76
CA SER A 135 2.13 -31.71 -0.76
C SER A 135 1.44 -30.52 -1.44
N HIS A 136 0.25 -30.75 -2.02
CA HIS A 136 -0.65 -29.72 -2.51
C HIS A 136 -1.68 -29.34 -1.43
N PRO A 137 -2.06 -28.05 -1.31
CA PRO A 137 -3.13 -27.63 -0.42
C PRO A 137 -4.46 -28.32 -0.73
N ASP A 138 -5.30 -28.52 0.29
CA ASP A 138 -6.71 -28.89 0.08
C ASP A 138 -7.49 -27.70 -0.47
N TYR A 139 -7.46 -27.57 -1.79
CA TYR A 139 -8.19 -26.50 -2.48
C TYR A 139 -9.70 -26.60 -2.28
N GLN A 140 -10.28 -27.77 -2.00
CA GLN A 140 -11.73 -27.90 -1.78
C GLN A 140 -12.12 -27.26 -0.45
N ALA A 141 -11.38 -27.56 0.63
CA ALA A 141 -11.57 -26.90 1.92
C ALA A 141 -11.27 -25.39 1.86
N ILE A 142 -10.21 -24.98 1.15
CA ILE A 142 -9.85 -23.56 0.94
C ILE A 142 -10.97 -22.81 0.20
N ILE A 143 -11.48 -23.38 -0.91
CA ILE A 143 -12.55 -22.76 -1.70
C ILE A 143 -13.83 -22.65 -0.86
N ALA A 144 -14.27 -23.71 -0.18
CA ALA A 144 -15.47 -23.67 0.65
C ALA A 144 -15.38 -22.63 1.79
N ALA A 145 -14.22 -22.55 2.47
CA ALA A 145 -13.97 -21.53 3.49
C ALA A 145 -13.94 -20.11 2.90
N TYR A 146 -13.43 -19.95 1.68
CA TYR A 146 -13.37 -18.67 0.98
C TYR A 146 -14.75 -18.21 0.48
N GLU A 147 -15.54 -19.09 -0.13
CA GLU A 147 -16.90 -18.79 -0.62
C GLU A 147 -17.84 -18.36 0.52
N ALA A 148 -17.71 -19.00 1.69
CA ALA A 148 -18.42 -18.58 2.91
C ALA A 148 -18.00 -17.17 3.36
N PHE A 149 -16.70 -16.87 3.36
CA PHE A 149 -16.19 -15.53 3.66
C PHE A 149 -16.67 -14.49 2.64
N VAL A 150 -16.56 -14.75 1.34
CA VAL A 150 -17.01 -13.83 0.27
C VAL A 150 -18.50 -13.52 0.43
N SER A 151 -19.33 -14.53 0.71
CA SER A 151 -20.77 -14.38 0.92
C SER A 151 -21.09 -13.50 2.14
N GLN A 152 -20.38 -13.68 3.25
CA GLN A 152 -20.53 -12.84 4.45
C GLN A 152 -20.05 -11.41 4.21
N GLN A 153 -18.90 -11.26 3.55
CA GLN A 153 -18.23 -9.98 3.34
C GLN A 153 -18.95 -9.11 2.30
N MET A 154 -19.45 -9.69 1.21
CA MET A 154 -20.30 -8.97 0.25
C MET A 154 -21.60 -8.48 0.91
N LYS A 155 -22.21 -9.29 1.79
CA LYS A 155 -23.41 -8.90 2.54
C LYS A 155 -23.15 -7.76 3.54
N ARG A 156 -21.97 -7.70 4.16
CA ARG A 156 -21.56 -6.56 5.01
C ARG A 156 -21.33 -5.29 4.19
N ASP A 157 -20.63 -5.43 3.07
CA ASP A 157 -20.18 -4.32 2.24
C ASP A 157 -21.23 -3.84 1.22
N SER A 158 -22.44 -4.42 1.23
CA SER A 158 -23.53 -4.20 0.27
C SER A 158 -23.14 -4.39 -1.21
N VAL A 159 -22.16 -5.25 -1.50
CA VAL A 159 -21.64 -5.49 -2.87
C VAL A 159 -22.65 -6.31 -3.68
N PRO A 160 -23.20 -5.79 -4.80
CA PRO A 160 -24.20 -6.51 -5.56
C PRO A 160 -23.63 -7.72 -6.32
N GLY A 161 -22.45 -7.57 -6.95
CA GLY A 161 -21.79 -8.63 -7.70
C GLY A 161 -20.27 -8.55 -7.69
N MET A 162 -19.63 -9.71 -7.60
CA MET A 162 -18.18 -9.89 -7.62
C MET A 162 -17.82 -11.11 -8.47
N SER A 163 -16.62 -11.09 -9.05
CA SER A 163 -15.96 -12.27 -9.57
C SER A 163 -14.56 -12.36 -8.97
N VAL A 164 -14.11 -13.58 -8.70
CA VAL A 164 -12.77 -13.88 -8.17
C VAL A 164 -12.15 -15.00 -9.02
N ALA A 165 -10.85 -14.91 -9.27
CA ALA A 165 -10.07 -16.01 -9.82
C ALA A 165 -8.69 -16.08 -9.15
N PHE A 166 -8.12 -17.28 -9.06
CA PHE A 166 -6.71 -17.47 -8.74
C PHE A 166 -6.07 -18.61 -9.52
N GLN A 167 -4.76 -18.51 -9.67
CA GLN A 167 -3.90 -19.61 -10.13
C GLN A 167 -2.75 -19.79 -9.13
N HIS A 168 -2.53 -21.02 -8.68
CA HIS A 168 -1.42 -21.39 -7.80
C HIS A 168 -0.66 -22.56 -8.44
N GLY A 169 0.44 -22.24 -9.12
CA GLY A 169 1.10 -23.18 -10.02
C GLY A 169 0.15 -23.66 -11.12
N ASP A 170 -0.11 -24.97 -11.17
CA ASP A 170 -0.96 -25.59 -12.19
C ASP A 170 -2.44 -25.66 -11.79
N PHE A 171 -2.79 -25.34 -10.54
CA PHE A 171 -4.19 -25.26 -10.08
C PHE A 171 -4.80 -23.90 -10.43
N PHE A 172 -5.97 -23.89 -11.06
CA PHE A 172 -6.74 -22.70 -11.39
C PHE A 172 -8.20 -22.84 -10.92
N TRP A 173 -8.75 -21.77 -10.34
CA TRP A 173 -10.16 -21.66 -9.97
C TRP A 173 -10.67 -20.24 -10.24
N ALA A 174 -11.94 -20.13 -10.61
CA ALA A 174 -12.63 -18.86 -10.71
C ALA A 174 -14.13 -19.03 -10.45
N GLN A 175 -14.75 -18.05 -9.78
CA GLN A 175 -16.15 -18.08 -9.41
C GLN A 175 -16.78 -16.67 -9.46
N GLY A 176 -18.07 -16.62 -9.82
CA GLY A 176 -18.91 -15.43 -9.72
C GLY A 176 -19.83 -15.47 -8.51
N PHE A 177 -20.12 -14.31 -7.93
CA PHE A 177 -20.92 -14.14 -6.72
C PHE A 177 -21.89 -12.98 -6.90
N GLY A 178 -23.16 -13.17 -6.54
CA GLY A 178 -24.20 -12.15 -6.69
C GLY A 178 -24.51 -11.81 -8.15
N TRP A 179 -24.80 -10.54 -8.43
CA TRP A 179 -25.43 -10.08 -9.67
C TRP A 179 -24.52 -9.17 -10.51
N ALA A 180 -24.31 -9.54 -11.78
CA ALA A 180 -23.72 -8.67 -12.80
C ALA A 180 -24.67 -7.54 -13.23
N ASP A 181 -25.99 -7.78 -13.18
CA ASP A 181 -27.05 -6.77 -13.28
C ASP A 181 -28.16 -7.16 -12.29
N VAL A 182 -28.41 -6.29 -11.32
CA VAL A 182 -29.40 -6.46 -10.24
C VAL A 182 -30.82 -6.28 -10.75
N GLU A 183 -31.06 -5.29 -11.61
CA GLU A 183 -32.39 -4.98 -12.13
C GLU A 183 -32.91 -6.02 -13.13
N ASN A 184 -32.02 -6.84 -13.70
CA ASN A 184 -32.33 -7.91 -14.64
C ASN A 184 -32.01 -9.33 -14.10
N GLU A 185 -31.71 -9.47 -12.79
CA GLU A 185 -31.33 -10.74 -12.14
C GLU A 185 -30.26 -11.56 -12.90
N VAL A 186 -29.27 -10.87 -13.49
CA VAL A 186 -28.19 -11.52 -14.24
C VAL A 186 -27.07 -11.92 -13.28
N PRO A 187 -26.78 -13.21 -13.04
CA PRO A 187 -25.74 -13.62 -12.10
C PRO A 187 -24.34 -13.24 -12.59
N ALA A 188 -23.46 -12.86 -11.67
CA ALA A 188 -22.03 -12.70 -11.93
C ALA A 188 -21.37 -14.04 -12.22
N LYS A 189 -20.35 -14.05 -13.09
CA LYS A 189 -19.65 -15.25 -13.58
C LYS A 189 -18.16 -14.96 -13.74
N PRO A 190 -17.26 -15.96 -13.77
CA PRO A 190 -15.85 -15.76 -14.07
C PRO A 190 -15.59 -14.92 -15.34
N GLU A 191 -16.47 -15.06 -16.34
CA GLU A 191 -16.43 -14.37 -17.63
C GLU A 191 -17.13 -12.99 -17.62
N SER A 192 -17.60 -12.49 -16.48
CA SER A 192 -18.17 -11.15 -16.34
C SER A 192 -17.12 -10.07 -16.64
N ALA A 193 -17.49 -9.11 -17.51
CA ALA A 193 -16.57 -8.13 -18.09
C ALA A 193 -16.61 -6.79 -17.32
N TYR A 194 -15.67 -6.64 -16.39
CA TYR A 194 -15.49 -5.46 -15.55
C TYR A 194 -14.51 -4.48 -16.18
N ARG A 195 -14.74 -3.17 -15.99
CA ARG A 195 -13.71 -2.15 -16.21
C ARG A 195 -12.51 -2.47 -15.33
N LEU A 196 -11.31 -2.55 -15.90
CA LEU A 196 -10.09 -2.78 -15.13
C LEU A 196 -9.66 -1.56 -14.31
N ALA A 197 -10.11 -0.37 -14.71
CA ALA A 197 -9.63 0.89 -14.19
C ALA A 197 -8.09 0.87 -14.15
N SER A 198 -7.47 1.39 -13.09
CA SER A 198 -6.01 1.54 -12.99
C SER A 198 -5.16 0.28 -13.14
N ILE A 199 -5.70 -0.95 -13.14
CA ILE A 199 -4.92 -2.13 -13.57
C ILE A 199 -4.45 -1.97 -15.03
N THR A 200 -5.15 -1.19 -15.87
CA THR A 200 -4.71 -0.81 -17.23
C THR A 200 -3.29 -0.22 -17.28
N LYS A 201 -2.79 0.37 -16.19
CA LYS A 201 -1.42 0.90 -16.10
C LYS A 201 -0.35 -0.19 -16.24
N THR A 202 -0.59 -1.41 -15.76
CA THR A 202 0.34 -2.54 -15.91
C THR A 202 0.50 -2.92 -17.39
N ILE A 203 -0.61 -2.92 -18.14
CA ILE A 203 -0.68 -3.21 -19.58
C ILE A 203 0.03 -2.11 -20.38
N THR A 204 -0.19 -0.84 -20.02
CA THR A 204 0.51 0.32 -20.64
C THR A 204 2.02 0.27 -20.38
N ALA A 205 2.43 -0.10 -19.16
CA ALA A 205 3.84 -0.24 -18.82
C ALA A 205 4.50 -1.37 -19.63
N LEU A 206 3.82 -2.51 -19.77
CA LEU A 206 4.26 -3.58 -20.66
C LEU A 206 4.38 -3.12 -22.13
N ALA A 207 3.41 -2.35 -22.64
CA ALA A 207 3.46 -1.82 -24.01
C ALA A 207 4.69 -0.92 -24.25
N ILE A 208 5.00 -0.03 -23.30
CA ILE A 208 6.21 0.80 -23.33
C ILE A 208 7.48 -0.05 -23.20
N LEU A 209 7.49 -1.08 -22.34
CA LEU A 209 8.65 -1.94 -22.12
C LEU A 209 8.95 -2.86 -23.31
N LEU A 210 7.94 -3.29 -24.06
CA LEU A 210 8.11 -3.96 -25.36
C LEU A 210 8.78 -3.03 -26.39
N LEU A 211 8.38 -1.76 -26.45
CA LEU A 211 8.99 -0.78 -27.35
C LEU A 211 10.42 -0.38 -26.91
N TYR A 212 10.72 -0.40 -25.61
CA TYR A 212 12.07 -0.27 -25.06
C TYR A 212 12.94 -1.50 -25.39
N GLU A 213 12.39 -2.70 -25.26
CA GLU A 213 13.05 -3.96 -25.65
C GLU A 213 13.38 -4.03 -27.15
N GLU A 214 12.49 -3.48 -27.99
CA GLU A 214 12.70 -3.29 -29.44
C GLU A 214 13.70 -2.15 -29.77
N GLY A 215 14.21 -1.42 -28.78
CA GLY A 215 15.13 -0.29 -28.99
C GLY A 215 14.49 0.96 -29.60
N LYS A 216 13.15 1.04 -29.63
CA LYS A 216 12.38 2.18 -30.17
C LYS A 216 12.13 3.28 -29.14
N ILE A 217 12.18 2.93 -27.85
CA ILE A 217 12.11 3.85 -26.72
C ILE A 217 13.41 3.75 -25.92
N ASP A 218 13.97 4.88 -25.52
CA ASP A 218 14.80 5.02 -24.32
C ASP A 218 13.92 5.49 -23.15
N LEU A 219 14.02 4.80 -22.02
CA LEU A 219 13.28 5.10 -20.80
C LEU A 219 13.71 6.42 -20.14
N ASP A 220 14.97 6.84 -20.31
CA ASP A 220 15.51 8.05 -19.67
C ASP A 220 15.51 9.29 -20.59
N ALA A 221 15.03 9.14 -21.83
CA ALA A 221 14.77 10.24 -22.74
C ALA A 221 13.54 11.08 -22.35
N GLU A 222 13.54 12.37 -22.75
CA GLU A 222 12.40 13.28 -22.60
C GLU A 222 11.18 12.80 -23.40
N VAL A 223 9.98 12.89 -22.79
CA VAL A 223 8.73 12.47 -23.44
C VAL A 223 8.42 13.23 -24.75
N GLN A 224 8.89 14.48 -24.86
CA GLN A 224 8.79 15.28 -26.08
C GLN A 224 9.54 14.71 -27.29
N ASN A 225 10.46 13.76 -27.10
CA ASN A 225 11.11 13.06 -28.21
C ASN A 225 10.14 12.11 -28.96
N TYR A 226 9.07 11.67 -28.30
CA TYR A 226 8.04 10.78 -28.85
C TYR A 226 6.71 11.49 -29.06
N VAL A 227 6.37 12.47 -28.21
CA VAL A 227 5.14 13.28 -28.32
C VAL A 227 5.52 14.78 -28.36
N PRO A 228 5.99 15.31 -29.51
CA PRO A 228 6.44 16.71 -29.62
C PRO A 228 5.32 17.74 -29.40
N SER A 229 4.06 17.33 -29.53
CA SER A 229 2.86 18.15 -29.24
C SER A 229 2.59 18.33 -27.74
N PHE A 230 3.26 17.58 -26.86
CA PHE A 230 3.15 17.77 -25.42
C PHE A 230 4.06 18.95 -24.97
N PRO A 231 3.52 20.03 -24.39
CA PRO A 231 4.28 21.25 -24.17
C PRO A 231 5.44 21.04 -23.19
N ARG A 232 6.59 21.67 -23.49
CA ARG A 232 7.74 21.68 -22.59
C ARG A 232 7.37 22.27 -21.23
N LYS A 233 7.90 21.70 -20.16
CA LYS A 233 7.68 22.11 -18.77
C LYS A 233 8.96 22.74 -18.20
N PRO A 234 8.90 23.40 -17.02
CA PRO A 234 10.10 24.01 -16.41
C PRO A 234 11.22 23.02 -16.07
N TRP A 235 10.90 21.72 -16.03
CA TRP A 235 11.83 20.61 -15.91
C TRP A 235 11.49 19.52 -16.93
N PRO A 236 12.49 18.77 -17.44
CA PRO A 236 12.27 17.63 -18.34
C PRO A 236 11.55 16.49 -17.63
N ILE A 237 10.75 15.72 -18.37
CA ILE A 237 10.00 14.56 -17.87
C ILE A 237 10.39 13.34 -18.71
N THR A 238 10.89 12.29 -18.06
CA THR A 238 11.31 11.06 -18.75
C THR A 238 10.23 9.98 -18.74
N ILE A 239 10.30 9.04 -19.68
CA ILE A 239 9.39 7.89 -19.77
C ILE A 239 9.41 7.06 -18.47
N ARG A 240 10.60 6.83 -17.89
CA ARG A 240 10.79 6.15 -16.59
C ARG A 240 10.06 6.89 -15.46
N GLN A 241 10.13 8.22 -15.43
CA GLN A 241 9.46 9.03 -14.42
C GLN A 241 7.93 8.97 -14.55
N LEU A 242 7.39 8.89 -15.77
CA LEU A 242 5.95 8.68 -15.97
C LEU A 242 5.51 7.29 -15.46
N LEU A 243 6.22 6.24 -15.87
CA LEU A 243 5.97 4.85 -15.47
C LEU A 243 6.05 4.62 -13.95
N GLY A 244 6.97 5.33 -13.28
CA GLY A 244 7.20 5.26 -11.83
C GLY A 244 6.40 6.26 -10.99
N HIS A 245 5.45 7.00 -11.59
CA HIS A 245 4.69 8.07 -10.90
C HIS A 245 5.59 9.13 -10.23
N LEU A 246 6.70 9.47 -10.88
CA LEU A 246 7.68 10.48 -10.48
C LEU A 246 7.70 11.70 -11.44
N GLY A 247 6.90 11.71 -12.51
CA GLY A 247 6.92 12.74 -13.57
C GLY A 247 6.31 14.11 -13.22
N GLY A 248 5.94 14.37 -11.97
CA GLY A 248 5.43 15.68 -11.51
C GLY A 248 4.04 16.10 -12.02
N LEU A 249 3.43 15.37 -12.97
CA LEU A 249 2.07 15.62 -13.45
C LEU A 249 1.03 15.36 -12.35
N SER A 250 -0.02 16.19 -12.30
CA SER A 250 -1.16 15.95 -11.41
C SER A 250 -1.90 14.66 -11.77
N HIS A 251 -2.67 14.11 -10.82
CA HIS A 251 -3.64 13.05 -11.13
C HIS A 251 -4.87 13.60 -11.86
N TYR A 252 -5.42 14.66 -11.28
CA TYR A 252 -6.62 15.42 -11.63
C TYR A 252 -6.48 16.79 -10.93
N ARG A 253 -7.19 17.83 -11.39
CA ARG A 253 -7.38 19.10 -10.68
C ARG A 253 -8.79 19.25 -10.09
N ASN A 254 -9.80 18.65 -10.72
CA ASN A 254 -11.17 18.56 -10.25
C ASN A 254 -11.80 17.23 -10.71
N TYR A 255 -11.76 16.23 -9.83
CA TYR A 255 -12.26 14.89 -10.11
C TYR A 255 -13.75 14.84 -10.47
N GLU A 256 -14.57 15.74 -9.90
CA GLU A 256 -16.02 15.79 -10.17
C GLU A 256 -16.33 16.18 -11.63
N LEU A 257 -15.37 16.75 -12.36
CA LEU A 257 -15.46 17.01 -13.79
C LEU A 257 -14.62 16.00 -14.59
N GLU A 258 -13.31 15.91 -14.30
CA GLU A 258 -12.36 15.10 -15.06
C GLU A 258 -12.59 13.59 -14.91
N GLY A 259 -13.09 13.17 -13.75
CA GLY A 259 -13.47 11.78 -13.45
C GLY A 259 -14.81 11.37 -14.07
N HIS A 260 -15.68 12.32 -14.40
CA HIS A 260 -17.08 12.11 -14.80
C HIS A 260 -17.41 12.56 -16.24
N ILE A 261 -16.39 12.76 -17.09
CA ILE A 261 -16.51 13.03 -18.53
C ILE A 261 -17.43 11.99 -19.21
N ARG A 262 -18.31 12.44 -20.11
CA ARG A 262 -19.32 11.60 -20.80
C ARG A 262 -19.15 11.58 -22.32
N GLU A 263 -18.39 12.52 -22.85
CA GLU A 263 -18.09 12.67 -24.26
C GLU A 263 -16.89 11.79 -24.62
N PRO A 264 -16.93 11.03 -25.73
CA PRO A 264 -15.76 10.29 -26.18
C PRO A 264 -14.60 11.23 -26.51
N LYS A 265 -13.38 10.73 -26.36
CA LYS A 265 -12.13 11.48 -26.57
C LYS A 265 -11.17 10.67 -27.41
N THR A 266 -10.65 11.28 -28.48
CA THR A 266 -9.40 10.84 -29.11
C THR A 266 -8.22 11.00 -28.14
N THR A 267 -7.07 10.38 -28.45
CA THR A 267 -5.83 10.56 -27.67
C THR A 267 -5.45 12.04 -27.55
N GLU A 268 -5.56 12.83 -28.62
CA GLU A 268 -5.23 14.27 -28.58
C GLU A 268 -6.16 15.04 -27.63
N GLU A 269 -7.47 14.81 -27.69
CA GLU A 269 -8.41 15.45 -26.75
C GLU A 269 -8.18 14.98 -25.31
N ALA A 270 -7.85 13.71 -25.09
CA ALA A 270 -7.54 13.16 -23.77
C ALA A 270 -6.24 13.74 -23.19
N LEU A 271 -5.27 14.12 -24.03
CA LEU A 271 -4.13 14.94 -23.62
C LEU A 271 -4.53 16.41 -23.38
N ALA A 272 -5.38 16.98 -24.24
CA ALA A 272 -5.79 18.39 -24.16
C ALA A 272 -6.42 18.79 -22.81
N ILE A 273 -7.06 17.84 -22.11
CA ILE A 273 -7.59 18.06 -20.75
C ILE A 273 -6.51 18.56 -19.77
N PHE A 274 -5.29 18.00 -19.84
CA PHE A 274 -4.24 18.23 -18.82
C PHE A 274 -2.91 18.75 -19.36
N LYS A 275 -2.69 18.76 -20.69
CA LYS A 275 -1.37 19.07 -21.29
C LYS A 275 -0.82 20.42 -20.84
N ASP A 276 -1.68 21.40 -20.58
CA ASP A 276 -1.30 22.76 -20.19
C ASP A 276 -1.24 22.98 -18.66
N PHE A 277 -1.47 21.93 -17.85
CA PHE A 277 -1.33 22.02 -16.39
C PHE A 277 0.13 22.23 -15.98
N ALA A 278 0.33 22.97 -14.89
CA ALA A 278 1.62 23.06 -14.21
C ALA A 278 1.95 21.72 -13.54
N LEU A 279 3.26 21.43 -13.39
CA LEU A 279 3.72 20.29 -12.59
C LEU A 279 3.53 20.61 -11.10
N ILE A 280 3.04 19.64 -10.33
CA ILE A 280 2.81 19.80 -8.88
C ILE A 280 4.02 19.36 -8.02
N ALA A 281 5.08 18.90 -8.69
CA ALA A 281 6.40 18.62 -8.12
C ALA A 281 7.44 18.63 -9.24
N GLU A 282 8.70 18.89 -8.88
CA GLU A 282 9.83 18.69 -9.80
C GLU A 282 10.00 17.18 -10.09
N PRO A 283 10.18 16.75 -11.35
CA PRO A 283 10.30 15.34 -11.69
C PRO A 283 11.41 14.59 -10.92
N GLY A 284 11.06 13.41 -10.41
CA GLY A 284 11.91 12.59 -9.53
C GLY A 284 11.92 13.02 -8.06
N THR A 285 11.43 14.20 -7.68
CA THR A 285 11.52 14.66 -6.26
C THR A 285 10.45 14.08 -5.35
N LYS A 286 9.25 13.82 -5.87
CA LYS A 286 8.07 13.39 -5.11
C LYS A 286 7.31 12.31 -5.89
N TYR A 287 6.91 11.24 -5.21
CA TYR A 287 5.92 10.30 -5.75
C TYR A 287 4.55 10.98 -5.84
N ASN A 288 3.98 11.03 -7.05
CA ASN A 288 2.59 11.43 -7.26
C ASN A 288 1.92 10.48 -8.26
N TYR A 289 1.01 9.65 -7.74
CA TYR A 289 0.17 8.79 -8.54
C TYR A 289 -0.63 9.62 -9.57
N SER A 290 -0.54 9.28 -10.86
CA SER A 290 -1.20 10.04 -11.93
C SER A 290 -1.70 9.15 -13.06
N THR A 291 -3.02 9.20 -13.29
CA THR A 291 -3.66 8.62 -14.50
C THR A 291 -3.24 9.37 -15.77
N TYR A 292 -3.10 10.70 -15.72
CA TYR A 292 -2.66 11.49 -16.87
C TYR A 292 -1.23 11.21 -17.32
N GLY A 293 -0.32 10.89 -16.39
CA GLY A 293 1.01 10.39 -16.75
C GLY A 293 0.96 9.11 -17.59
N PHE A 294 -0.04 8.26 -17.37
CA PHE A 294 -0.25 7.03 -18.15
C PHE A 294 -1.03 7.27 -19.46
N ASN A 295 -1.94 8.25 -19.54
CA ASN A 295 -2.47 8.70 -20.84
C ASN A 295 -1.35 9.20 -21.75
N LEU A 296 -0.37 9.94 -21.21
CA LEU A 296 0.79 10.41 -21.97
C LEU A 296 1.66 9.25 -22.45
N LEU A 297 1.85 8.21 -21.64
CA LEU A 297 2.49 6.96 -22.10
C LEU A 297 1.67 6.24 -23.18
N GLY A 298 0.33 6.28 -23.12
CA GLY A 298 -0.52 5.81 -24.20
C GLY A 298 -0.22 6.50 -25.53
N ALA A 299 -0.10 7.83 -25.52
CA ALA A 299 0.28 8.60 -26.71
C ALA A 299 1.72 8.31 -27.20
N VAL A 300 2.65 8.01 -26.28
CA VAL A 300 4.02 7.54 -26.63
C VAL A 300 3.95 6.18 -27.36
N VAL A 301 3.09 5.25 -26.93
CA VAL A 301 2.88 3.97 -27.63
C VAL A 301 2.36 4.22 -29.04
N GLU A 302 1.36 5.08 -29.22
CA GLU A 302 0.80 5.37 -30.56
C GLU A 302 1.84 6.01 -31.48
N ALA A 303 2.50 7.07 -31.04
CA ALA A 303 3.49 7.79 -31.83
C ALA A 303 4.72 6.94 -32.19
N THR A 304 5.13 6.02 -31.31
CA THR A 304 6.32 5.18 -31.50
C THR A 304 6.03 3.87 -32.27
N SER A 305 4.78 3.41 -32.29
CA SER A 305 4.38 2.20 -33.02
C SER A 305 3.73 2.48 -34.38
N GLY A 306 3.11 3.66 -34.56
CA GLY A 306 2.25 3.95 -35.71
C GLY A 306 0.88 3.27 -35.66
N MET A 307 0.51 2.66 -34.52
CA MET A 307 -0.76 1.94 -34.32
C MET A 307 -1.63 2.67 -33.28
N PRO A 308 -2.97 2.62 -33.38
CA PRO A 308 -3.84 3.00 -32.27
C PRO A 308 -3.55 2.17 -31.02
N TYR A 309 -3.64 2.78 -29.83
CA TYR A 309 -3.23 2.15 -28.57
C TYR A 309 -4.00 0.85 -28.29
N GLY A 310 -5.30 0.82 -28.61
CA GLY A 310 -6.15 -0.36 -28.47
C GLY A 310 -5.72 -1.54 -29.35
N ASP A 311 -5.30 -1.25 -30.59
CA ASP A 311 -4.82 -2.28 -31.52
C ASP A 311 -3.42 -2.76 -31.13
N PHE A 312 -2.54 -1.85 -30.67
CA PHE A 312 -1.22 -2.22 -30.16
C PHE A 312 -1.33 -3.19 -28.98
N ILE A 313 -2.11 -2.87 -27.93
CA ILE A 313 -2.24 -3.79 -26.78
C ILE A 313 -2.96 -5.09 -27.16
N ARG A 314 -3.90 -5.05 -28.12
CA ARG A 314 -4.56 -6.23 -28.65
C ARG A 314 -3.57 -7.18 -29.33
N GLU A 315 -2.81 -6.69 -30.31
CA GLU A 315 -1.89 -7.51 -31.11
C GLU A 315 -0.62 -7.90 -30.34
N ARG A 316 -0.07 -7.01 -29.51
CA ARG A 316 1.23 -7.19 -28.87
C ARG A 316 1.17 -7.82 -27.48
N ILE A 317 0.00 -7.80 -26.82
CA ILE A 317 -0.17 -8.31 -25.45
C ILE A 317 -1.34 -9.30 -25.36
N PHE A 318 -2.53 -8.93 -25.82
CA PHE A 318 -3.74 -9.74 -25.57
C PHE A 318 -3.78 -11.02 -26.38
N LEU A 319 -3.55 -10.96 -27.70
CA LEU A 319 -3.53 -12.16 -28.54
C LEU A 319 -2.37 -13.13 -28.17
N PRO A 320 -1.12 -12.68 -27.94
CA PRO A 320 -0.03 -13.55 -27.49
C PRO A 320 -0.23 -14.25 -26.13
N LEU A 321 -1.06 -13.67 -25.25
CA LEU A 321 -1.38 -14.25 -23.93
C LEU A 321 -2.76 -14.93 -23.88
N GLY A 322 -3.50 -15.00 -25.01
CA GLY A 322 -4.81 -15.64 -25.08
C GLY A 322 -5.93 -14.90 -24.32
N LEU A 323 -5.82 -13.58 -24.19
CA LEU A 323 -6.75 -12.72 -23.43
C LEU A 323 -7.93 -12.31 -24.31
N THR A 324 -8.80 -13.28 -24.61
CA THR A 324 -9.84 -13.15 -25.65
C THR A 324 -11.04 -12.28 -25.25
N ALA A 325 -11.23 -11.99 -23.96
CA ALA A 325 -12.27 -11.06 -23.52
C ALA A 325 -11.77 -9.61 -23.52
N SER A 326 -10.50 -9.41 -23.19
CA SER A 326 -9.82 -8.13 -22.99
C SER A 326 -9.85 -7.17 -24.19
N ARG A 327 -10.19 -5.89 -23.93
CA ARG A 327 -10.32 -4.82 -24.95
C ARG A 327 -10.27 -3.43 -24.30
N LEU A 328 -10.09 -2.37 -25.10
CA LEU A 328 -10.51 -1.03 -24.66
C LEU A 328 -12.04 -1.02 -24.47
N ASP A 329 -12.51 -0.34 -23.43
CA ASP A 329 -13.93 -0.13 -23.19
C ASP A 329 -14.47 0.96 -24.11
N SER A 330 -15.58 0.66 -24.79
CA SER A 330 -16.32 1.57 -25.65
C SER A 330 -17.80 1.44 -25.26
N PRO A 331 -18.49 2.52 -24.86
CA PRO A 331 -19.91 2.45 -24.53
C PRO A 331 -20.78 1.85 -25.65
N ALA A 332 -20.44 2.14 -26.91
CA ALA A 332 -21.17 1.70 -28.11
C ALA A 332 -20.96 0.23 -28.47
N ASP A 333 -19.89 -0.42 -27.99
CA ASP A 333 -19.58 -1.80 -28.34
C ASP A 333 -20.52 -2.81 -27.67
N LEU A 334 -20.90 -3.85 -28.42
CA LEU A 334 -21.53 -5.04 -27.85
C LEU A 334 -20.44 -5.90 -27.17
N ILE A 335 -20.29 -5.74 -25.86
CA ILE A 335 -19.33 -6.51 -25.04
C ILE A 335 -20.08 -7.64 -24.32
N PRO A 336 -19.81 -8.92 -24.63
CA PRO A 336 -20.40 -10.05 -23.91
C PRO A 336 -20.13 -9.98 -22.40
N ASN A 337 -21.14 -10.33 -21.60
CA ASN A 337 -21.10 -10.32 -20.13
C ASN A 337 -20.70 -8.98 -19.50
N ARG A 338 -20.86 -7.83 -20.20
CA ARG A 338 -20.66 -6.48 -19.63
C ARG A 338 -21.47 -6.36 -18.34
N VAL A 339 -20.79 -6.15 -17.21
CA VAL A 339 -21.47 -5.89 -15.93
C VAL A 339 -22.08 -4.50 -15.92
N ARG A 340 -23.22 -4.37 -15.24
CA ARG A 340 -23.79 -3.09 -14.82
C ARG A 340 -23.12 -2.66 -13.51
N GLY A 341 -22.79 -1.38 -13.42
CA GLY A 341 -22.10 -0.80 -12.27
C GLY A 341 -23.03 -0.07 -11.31
N TYR A 342 -22.64 -0.04 -10.04
CA TYR A 342 -23.41 0.50 -8.92
C TYR A 342 -22.56 1.37 -7.99
N ARG A 343 -23.25 2.17 -7.17
CA ARG A 343 -22.70 2.99 -6.08
C ARG A 343 -23.64 3.00 -4.88
N LEU A 344 -23.12 3.33 -3.70
CA LEU A 344 -23.94 3.56 -2.50
C LEU A 344 -24.33 5.04 -2.39
N VAL A 345 -25.63 5.30 -2.20
CA VAL A 345 -26.18 6.65 -1.97
C VAL A 345 -27.08 6.61 -0.73
N GLY A 346 -26.62 7.16 0.38
CA GLY A 346 -27.35 7.13 1.65
C GLY A 346 -27.45 5.74 2.31
N GLY A 347 -26.70 4.75 1.81
CA GLY A 347 -26.79 3.33 2.19
C GLY A 347 -27.46 2.46 1.13
N ASP A 348 -28.29 3.04 0.26
CA ASP A 348 -28.93 2.33 -0.85
C ASP A 348 -27.93 2.03 -1.98
N VAL A 349 -28.00 0.84 -2.54
CA VAL A 349 -27.42 0.54 -3.86
C VAL A 349 -28.22 1.29 -4.93
N LYS A 350 -27.55 2.11 -5.74
CA LYS A 350 -28.09 2.79 -6.93
C LYS A 350 -27.19 2.52 -8.14
N PRO A 351 -27.69 2.63 -9.38
CA PRO A 351 -26.84 2.61 -10.57
C PRO A 351 -25.69 3.63 -10.48
N SER A 352 -24.54 3.22 -11.00
CA SER A 352 -23.40 4.11 -11.26
C SER A 352 -23.75 5.17 -12.30
N GLU A 353 -22.99 6.25 -12.34
CA GLU A 353 -23.16 7.29 -13.35
C GLU A 353 -22.52 6.88 -14.67
N PHE A 354 -23.21 7.17 -15.78
CA PHE A 354 -22.61 7.03 -17.10
C PHE A 354 -21.38 7.95 -17.23
N ILE A 355 -20.25 7.35 -17.61
CA ILE A 355 -19.00 8.03 -17.98
C ILE A 355 -18.37 7.35 -19.21
N ASP A 356 -17.58 8.13 -19.96
CA ASP A 356 -16.72 7.63 -21.02
C ASP A 356 -15.24 7.60 -20.57
N VAL A 357 -14.64 6.41 -20.64
CA VAL A 357 -13.28 6.15 -20.16
C VAL A 357 -12.20 6.30 -21.24
N SER A 358 -12.55 6.69 -22.47
CA SER A 358 -11.57 7.11 -23.48
C SER A 358 -10.74 8.31 -23.02
N SER A 359 -11.35 9.21 -22.22
CA SER A 359 -10.68 10.27 -21.46
C SER A 359 -9.50 9.80 -20.58
N ARG A 360 -9.43 8.50 -20.28
CA ARG A 360 -8.37 7.84 -19.52
C ARG A 360 -7.92 6.51 -20.16
N PHE A 361 -7.94 6.40 -21.48
CA PHE A 361 -7.74 5.16 -22.25
C PHE A 361 -6.59 4.27 -21.74
N ALA A 362 -5.35 4.77 -21.67
CA ALA A 362 -4.19 4.02 -21.16
C ALA A 362 -4.08 4.09 -19.61
N GLY A 363 -4.63 5.11 -18.97
CA GLY A 363 -4.64 5.22 -17.50
C GLY A 363 -5.67 4.31 -16.79
N GLY A 364 -6.73 3.87 -17.48
CA GLY A 364 -7.85 3.13 -16.89
C GLY A 364 -8.93 2.57 -17.84
N GLY A 365 -8.72 2.59 -19.16
CA GLY A 365 -9.75 2.34 -20.16
C GLY A 365 -9.95 0.89 -20.63
N VAL A 366 -9.26 -0.13 -20.09
CA VAL A 366 -9.48 -1.53 -20.50
C VAL A 366 -10.68 -2.15 -19.77
N ARG A 367 -11.48 -2.98 -20.46
CA ARG A 367 -12.49 -3.89 -19.89
C ARG A 367 -12.04 -5.34 -20.12
N SER A 368 -12.17 -6.20 -19.10
CA SER A 368 -11.63 -7.57 -19.10
C SER A 368 -12.34 -8.42 -18.01
N THR A 369 -11.95 -9.69 -17.87
CA THR A 369 -12.51 -10.66 -16.90
C THR A 369 -11.45 -11.05 -15.87
N VAL A 370 -11.85 -11.65 -14.74
CA VAL A 370 -10.87 -12.18 -13.77
C VAL A 370 -10.04 -13.33 -14.32
N VAL A 371 -10.59 -14.11 -15.26
CA VAL A 371 -9.88 -15.19 -15.98
C VAL A 371 -8.75 -14.62 -16.85
N ASP A 372 -9.03 -13.58 -17.63
CA ASP A 372 -8.01 -12.90 -18.45
C ASP A 372 -6.96 -12.19 -17.56
N LEU A 373 -7.36 -11.58 -16.44
CA LEU A 373 -6.42 -10.96 -15.49
C LEU A 373 -5.43 -11.97 -14.90
N VAL A 374 -5.89 -13.16 -14.51
CA VAL A 374 -5.01 -14.22 -13.99
C VAL A 374 -4.04 -14.69 -15.08
N ARG A 375 -4.53 -14.99 -16.29
CA ARG A 375 -3.69 -15.36 -17.45
C ARG A 375 -2.64 -14.31 -17.79
N TYR A 376 -3.04 -13.04 -17.79
CA TYR A 376 -2.17 -11.90 -18.06
C TYR A 376 -0.99 -11.86 -17.08
N ALA A 377 -1.28 -11.88 -15.78
CA ALA A 377 -0.27 -11.77 -14.74
C ALA A 377 0.57 -13.04 -14.59
N TYR A 378 -0.03 -14.23 -14.70
CA TYR A 378 0.71 -15.50 -14.65
C TYR A 378 1.66 -15.61 -15.85
N GLY A 379 1.18 -15.30 -17.06
CA GLY A 379 1.99 -15.30 -18.28
C GLY A 379 3.15 -14.30 -18.23
N LEU A 380 2.87 -13.05 -17.85
CA LEU A 380 3.88 -11.99 -17.78
C LEU A 380 4.88 -12.21 -16.64
N ILE A 381 4.41 -12.45 -15.42
CA ILE A 381 5.24 -12.36 -14.20
C ILE A 381 5.77 -13.72 -13.78
N VAL A 382 4.97 -14.79 -13.83
CA VAL A 382 5.40 -16.13 -13.41
C VAL A 382 6.14 -16.84 -14.55
N GLU A 383 5.49 -17.05 -15.69
CA GLU A 383 6.08 -17.75 -16.85
C GLU A 383 7.16 -16.90 -17.55
N GLY A 384 7.07 -15.57 -17.49
CA GLY A 384 8.05 -14.68 -18.12
C GLY A 384 7.88 -14.53 -19.63
N LYS A 385 6.65 -14.61 -20.12
CA LYS A 385 6.31 -14.34 -21.52
C LYS A 385 6.47 -12.84 -21.81
N LEU A 386 6.64 -12.52 -23.10
CA LEU A 386 6.72 -11.18 -23.70
C LEU A 386 7.97 -10.32 -23.38
N LEU A 387 8.58 -10.40 -22.18
CA LEU A 387 9.75 -9.60 -21.82
C LEU A 387 10.97 -10.44 -21.44
N ARG A 388 12.19 -9.99 -21.79
CA ARG A 388 13.43 -10.57 -21.22
C ARG A 388 13.43 -10.50 -19.68
N PRO A 389 14.08 -11.46 -18.99
CA PRO A 389 14.14 -11.50 -17.53
C PRO A 389 14.62 -10.19 -16.87
N GLU A 390 15.59 -9.52 -17.49
CA GLU A 390 16.19 -8.27 -16.99
C GLU A 390 15.19 -7.10 -17.04
N ILE A 391 14.40 -7.02 -18.11
CA ILE A 391 13.39 -5.98 -18.31
C ILE A 391 12.15 -6.25 -17.45
N ARG A 392 11.75 -7.52 -17.30
CA ARG A 392 10.74 -7.94 -16.31
C ARG A 392 11.20 -7.62 -14.87
N ARG A 393 12.46 -7.83 -14.52
CA ARG A 393 13.01 -7.48 -13.20
C ARG A 393 13.05 -5.97 -12.98
N LEU A 394 13.39 -5.19 -14.02
CA LEU A 394 13.33 -3.73 -14.00
C LEU A 394 11.91 -3.21 -13.78
N MET A 395 10.91 -3.79 -14.46
CA MET A 395 9.49 -3.46 -14.30
C MET A 395 9.02 -3.64 -12.86
N LEU A 396 9.46 -4.72 -12.21
CA LEU A 396 9.04 -5.11 -10.86
C LEU A 396 10.01 -4.62 -9.76
N THR A 397 10.90 -3.68 -10.07
CA THR A 397 11.80 -3.05 -9.08
C THR A 397 11.26 -1.67 -8.68
N SER A 398 10.98 -1.47 -7.38
CA SER A 398 10.51 -0.18 -6.86
C SER A 398 11.43 0.97 -7.28
N GLN A 399 10.85 2.02 -7.86
CA GLN A 399 11.55 3.25 -8.20
C GLN A 399 11.88 4.06 -6.93
N THR A 400 12.79 5.01 -7.06
CA THR A 400 13.29 5.86 -5.96
C THR A 400 13.04 7.33 -6.23
N GLN A 401 12.57 8.05 -5.22
CA GLN A 401 12.60 9.51 -5.18
C GLN A 401 14.05 9.98 -5.05
N ARG A 402 14.35 11.19 -5.53
CA ARG A 402 15.71 11.79 -5.57
C ARG A 402 16.38 11.92 -4.19
N ASN A 403 15.58 11.95 -3.12
CA ASN A 403 16.04 11.93 -1.73
C ASN A 403 16.42 10.53 -1.22
N GLY A 404 16.34 9.49 -2.06
CA GLY A 404 16.68 8.11 -1.72
C GLY A 404 15.55 7.30 -1.07
N PHE A 405 14.32 7.80 -0.99
CA PHE A 405 13.18 7.03 -0.49
C PHE A 405 12.56 6.18 -1.61
N PHE A 406 12.22 4.92 -1.32
CA PHE A 406 11.45 4.11 -2.27
C PHE A 406 10.03 4.68 -2.45
N THR A 407 9.48 4.49 -3.64
CA THR A 407 8.07 4.76 -3.96
C THR A 407 7.16 3.58 -3.60
N ASN A 408 7.74 2.38 -3.41
CA ASN A 408 7.05 1.08 -3.42
C ASN A 408 6.19 0.88 -4.68
N TYR A 409 6.63 1.47 -5.81
CA TYR A 409 6.00 1.38 -7.11
C TYR A 409 7.10 1.18 -8.17
N GLY A 410 7.00 0.12 -8.96
CA GLY A 410 7.89 -0.17 -10.09
C GLY A 410 7.52 0.63 -11.33
N LEU A 411 7.59 -0.01 -12.50
CA LEU A 411 7.10 0.55 -13.75
C LEU A 411 5.67 0.03 -13.97
N GLY A 412 4.68 0.81 -13.53
CA GLY A 412 3.24 0.46 -13.64
C GLY A 412 2.71 -0.58 -12.63
N TRP A 413 3.49 -0.99 -11.63
CA TRP A 413 3.11 -1.99 -10.61
C TRP A 413 3.41 -1.47 -9.19
N VAL A 414 2.56 -1.80 -8.21
CA VAL A 414 2.92 -1.68 -6.79
C VAL A 414 3.93 -2.79 -6.47
N VAL A 415 4.98 -2.45 -5.72
CA VAL A 415 6.08 -3.37 -5.34
C VAL A 415 6.35 -3.21 -3.85
N ASN A 416 5.81 -4.11 -3.03
CA ASN A 416 6.01 -4.15 -1.59
C ASN A 416 6.02 -5.61 -1.10
N PRO A 417 6.87 -5.97 -0.12
CA PRO A 417 6.77 -7.27 0.53
C PRO A 417 5.42 -7.40 1.25
N TRP A 418 4.93 -8.64 1.37
CA TRP A 418 3.75 -8.99 2.16
C TRP A 418 4.08 -10.26 2.95
N ASN A 419 4.02 -10.22 4.28
CA ASN A 419 4.51 -11.27 5.19
C ASN A 419 5.91 -11.86 4.85
N GLY A 420 6.81 -11.05 4.29
CA GLY A 420 8.13 -11.49 3.82
C GLY A 420 8.17 -12.21 2.46
N HIS A 421 7.05 -12.42 1.77
CA HIS A 421 7.02 -12.90 0.38
C HIS A 421 7.47 -11.81 -0.60
N VAL A 422 7.84 -12.23 -1.82
CA VAL A 422 7.90 -11.32 -2.97
C VAL A 422 6.47 -11.07 -3.42
N HIS A 423 6.03 -9.81 -3.42
CA HIS A 423 4.67 -9.46 -3.80
C HIS A 423 4.65 -8.20 -4.67
N VAL A 424 3.83 -8.25 -5.73
CA VAL A 424 3.54 -7.12 -6.63
C VAL A 424 2.06 -7.10 -6.98
N SER A 425 1.47 -5.91 -7.11
CA SER A 425 0.02 -5.79 -7.34
C SER A 425 -0.38 -4.52 -8.08
N HIS A 426 -1.65 -4.44 -8.48
CA HIS A 426 -2.29 -3.18 -8.80
C HIS A 426 -3.79 -3.22 -8.45
N GLY A 427 -4.29 -2.15 -7.83
CA GLY A 427 -5.73 -1.93 -7.61
C GLY A 427 -6.35 -1.05 -8.71
N GLY A 428 -7.66 -1.18 -8.93
CA GLY A 428 -8.44 -0.33 -9.82
C GLY A 428 -9.66 0.28 -9.14
N SER A 429 -9.98 1.51 -9.51
CA SER A 429 -11.11 2.29 -9.01
C SER A 429 -11.52 3.33 -10.06
N GLN A 430 -12.77 3.27 -10.51
CA GLN A 430 -13.47 4.34 -11.23
C GLN A 430 -14.98 4.06 -11.16
N PRO A 431 -15.86 4.95 -11.66
CA PRO A 431 -17.28 4.64 -11.78
C PRO A 431 -17.52 3.29 -12.48
N GLU A 432 -18.58 2.62 -12.05
CA GLU A 432 -18.94 1.21 -12.24
C GLU A 432 -18.18 0.15 -11.42
N THR A 433 -17.00 0.41 -10.83
CA THR A 433 -16.15 -0.73 -10.41
C THR A 433 -15.07 -0.49 -9.35
N ARG A 434 -14.70 -1.59 -8.68
CA ARG A 434 -13.40 -1.79 -8.04
C ARG A 434 -12.77 -3.10 -8.54
N THR A 435 -11.45 -3.10 -8.67
CA THR A 435 -10.66 -4.29 -9.07
C THR A 435 -9.38 -4.39 -8.26
N HIS A 436 -8.83 -5.60 -8.16
CA HIS A 436 -7.50 -5.84 -7.60
C HIS A 436 -6.83 -7.05 -8.29
N LEU A 437 -5.53 -6.94 -8.52
CA LEU A 437 -4.68 -7.98 -9.07
C LEU A 437 -3.42 -8.07 -8.21
N ALA A 438 -3.17 -9.21 -7.57
CA ALA A 438 -2.00 -9.46 -6.74
C ALA A 438 -1.24 -10.70 -7.22
N VAL A 439 0.09 -10.66 -7.11
CA VAL A 439 0.99 -11.71 -7.58
C VAL A 439 2.09 -11.96 -6.56
N PHE A 440 2.32 -13.23 -6.27
CA PHE A 440 3.42 -13.75 -5.43
C PHE A 440 4.31 -14.64 -6.34
N PRO A 441 5.38 -14.09 -6.94
CA PRO A 441 6.08 -14.76 -8.04
C PRO A 441 6.82 -16.04 -7.67
N GLU A 442 7.40 -16.11 -6.47
CA GLU A 442 8.19 -17.27 -6.00
C GLU A 442 7.28 -18.45 -5.63
N GLU A 443 6.08 -18.14 -5.14
CA GLU A 443 4.99 -19.07 -4.83
C GLU A 443 4.17 -19.46 -6.07
N LYS A 444 4.36 -18.76 -7.21
CA LYS A 444 3.54 -18.89 -8.43
C LYS A 444 2.05 -18.68 -8.18
N LEU A 445 1.68 -17.79 -7.24
CA LEU A 445 0.30 -17.44 -6.94
C LEU A 445 -0.09 -16.13 -7.61
N VAL A 446 -1.22 -16.12 -8.30
CA VAL A 446 -1.88 -14.93 -8.87
C VAL A 446 -3.33 -14.91 -8.40
N ILE A 447 -3.79 -13.77 -7.88
CA ILE A 447 -5.18 -13.55 -7.45
C ILE A 447 -5.75 -12.32 -8.18
N ALA A 448 -6.93 -12.46 -8.79
CA ALA A 448 -7.69 -11.37 -9.39
C ALA A 448 -9.09 -11.29 -8.77
N VAL A 449 -9.50 -10.08 -8.36
CA VAL A 449 -10.84 -9.78 -7.81
C VAL A 449 -11.42 -8.59 -8.57
N ALA A 450 -12.69 -8.66 -8.97
CA ALA A 450 -13.40 -7.54 -9.59
C ALA A 450 -14.84 -7.47 -9.07
N CYS A 451 -15.32 -6.29 -8.70
CA CYS A 451 -16.72 -6.06 -8.35
C CYS A 451 -17.32 -4.88 -9.11
N ASN A 452 -18.65 -4.84 -9.12
CA ASN A 452 -19.43 -3.80 -9.78
C ASN A 452 -19.97 -2.73 -8.81
N LEU A 453 -19.35 -2.57 -7.64
CA LEU A 453 -19.68 -1.51 -6.67
C LEU A 453 -18.52 -0.53 -6.53
N GLU A 454 -18.82 0.77 -6.65
CA GLU A 454 -17.90 1.85 -6.33
C GLU A 454 -17.56 1.89 -4.82
N GLY A 455 -16.34 2.31 -4.48
CA GLY A 455 -15.92 2.50 -3.10
C GLY A 455 -15.42 1.25 -2.37
N THR A 456 -15.86 0.04 -2.76
CA THR A 456 -15.50 -1.24 -2.11
C THR A 456 -13.99 -1.41 -1.89
N ASN A 457 -13.63 -1.90 -0.70
CA ASN A 457 -12.27 -2.32 -0.38
C ASN A 457 -12.09 -3.81 -0.71
N LEU A 458 -11.24 -4.14 -1.68
CA LEU A 458 -11.01 -5.51 -2.13
C LEU A 458 -9.84 -6.21 -1.42
N ILE A 459 -9.06 -5.50 -0.59
CA ILE A 459 -7.92 -6.10 0.14
C ILE A 459 -8.34 -7.27 1.04
N PRO A 460 -9.47 -7.23 1.81
CA PRO A 460 -9.89 -8.37 2.62
C PRO A 460 -10.15 -9.65 1.82
N TYR A 461 -10.65 -9.51 0.59
CA TYR A 461 -10.94 -10.63 -0.31
C TYR A 461 -9.66 -11.26 -0.87
N VAL A 462 -8.67 -10.45 -1.25
CA VAL A 462 -7.35 -10.92 -1.71
C VAL A 462 -6.58 -11.55 -0.54
N ARG A 463 -6.54 -10.88 0.61
CA ARG A 463 -5.82 -11.35 1.79
C ARG A 463 -6.40 -12.65 2.33
N LYS A 464 -7.72 -12.78 2.43
CA LYS A 464 -8.31 -14.01 2.98
C LYS A 464 -8.00 -15.24 2.13
N LEU A 465 -7.92 -15.08 0.82
CA LEU A 465 -7.51 -16.16 -0.08
C LEU A 465 -6.02 -16.51 0.08
N ALA A 466 -5.14 -15.52 0.24
CA ALA A 466 -3.72 -15.76 0.54
C ALA A 466 -3.49 -16.43 1.91
N GLU A 467 -4.18 -15.97 2.97
CA GLU A 467 -4.19 -16.60 4.30
C GLU A 467 -4.53 -18.10 4.21
N LEU A 468 -5.56 -18.44 3.44
CA LEU A 468 -6.02 -19.83 3.27
C LEU A 468 -5.07 -20.67 2.40
N ILE A 469 -4.51 -20.10 1.32
CA ILE A 469 -3.59 -20.82 0.41
C ILE A 469 -2.22 -21.10 1.06
N PHE A 470 -1.69 -20.17 1.85
CA PHE A 470 -0.40 -20.33 2.54
C PHE A 470 -0.52 -20.95 3.95
N ALA A 471 -1.75 -21.09 4.47
CA ALA A 471 -2.04 -21.44 5.86
C ALA A 471 -1.34 -20.48 6.86
N GLU A 472 -1.54 -19.18 6.64
CA GLU A 472 -0.84 -18.09 7.33
C GLU A 472 -1.80 -17.06 7.94
N THR A 473 -1.31 -16.33 8.95
CA THR A 473 -2.00 -15.18 9.53
C THR A 473 -1.34 -13.91 9.00
N ILE A 474 -2.01 -13.21 8.09
CA ILE A 474 -1.47 -12.09 7.33
C ILE A 474 -2.03 -10.75 7.87
N ASP A 475 -1.21 -9.71 7.90
CA ASP A 475 -1.49 -8.36 8.43
C ASP A 475 -1.88 -8.25 9.91
N LEU A 476 -1.71 -9.32 10.72
CA LEU A 476 -1.92 -9.25 12.16
C LEU A 476 -0.69 -8.68 12.87
N ASP A 477 -0.70 -7.37 13.07
CA ASP A 477 0.33 -6.61 13.76
C ASP A 477 0.46 -6.98 15.26
N ALA A 478 1.59 -6.64 15.88
CA ALA A 478 1.82 -6.78 17.31
C ALA A 478 1.71 -5.43 18.05
N TYR A 479 1.05 -5.46 19.21
CA TYR A 479 1.08 -4.39 20.19
C TYR A 479 2.13 -4.71 21.26
N THR A 480 2.90 -3.71 21.68
CA THR A 480 3.86 -3.82 22.77
C THR A 480 3.47 -2.91 23.93
N THR A 481 3.72 -3.34 25.17
CA THR A 481 3.32 -2.58 26.38
C THR A 481 4.12 -1.29 26.64
N ASP A 482 5.09 -0.96 25.80
CA ASP A 482 5.85 0.29 25.84
C ASP A 482 6.25 0.81 24.44
N ILE A 483 6.68 2.08 24.39
CA ILE A 483 6.98 2.85 23.17
C ILE A 483 8.36 2.51 22.59
N ASP A 484 9.33 2.08 23.41
CA ASP A 484 10.66 1.73 22.91
C ASP A 484 10.61 0.35 22.22
N SER A 485 9.88 -0.60 22.81
CA SER A 485 9.56 -1.90 22.20
C SER A 485 8.80 -1.76 20.88
N SER A 486 7.89 -0.80 20.70
CA SER A 486 7.12 -0.68 19.45
C SER A 486 7.98 -0.15 18.28
N ILE A 487 8.92 0.75 18.57
CA ILE A 487 9.93 1.21 17.59
C ILE A 487 10.83 0.04 17.18
N ILE A 488 11.24 -0.81 18.13
CA ILE A 488 12.06 -2.00 17.84
C ILE A 488 11.25 -3.06 17.08
N TRP A 489 9.97 -3.25 17.40
CA TRP A 489 9.07 -4.15 16.67
C TRP A 489 8.99 -3.76 15.20
N ARG A 490 8.72 -2.48 14.89
CA ARG A 490 8.71 -1.96 13.50
C ARG A 490 10.03 -2.17 12.78
N ALA A 491 11.17 -2.06 13.47
CA ALA A 491 12.47 -2.36 12.88
C ALA A 491 12.63 -3.85 12.53
N CYS A 492 12.20 -4.74 13.42
CA CYS A 492 12.27 -6.18 13.21
C CYS A 492 11.29 -6.66 12.14
N GLU A 493 10.07 -6.13 12.13
CA GLU A 493 9.04 -6.34 11.11
C GLU A 493 9.53 -5.90 9.73
N GLN A 494 10.14 -4.72 9.61
CA GLN A 494 10.70 -4.24 8.35
C GLN A 494 11.90 -5.07 7.89
N ALA A 495 12.81 -5.44 8.80
CA ALA A 495 13.93 -6.31 8.49
C ALA A 495 13.46 -7.70 8.05
N PHE A 496 12.46 -8.29 8.70
CA PHE A 496 11.82 -9.53 8.28
C PHE A 496 11.18 -9.38 6.89
N ASN A 497 10.23 -8.46 6.73
CA ASN A 497 9.46 -8.31 5.49
C ASN A 497 10.34 -7.98 4.28
N TYR A 498 11.13 -6.90 4.34
CA TYR A 498 11.98 -6.51 3.21
C TYR A 498 13.20 -7.42 3.06
N GLY A 499 13.74 -7.96 4.15
CA GLY A 499 14.93 -8.82 4.12
C GLY A 499 14.65 -10.22 3.56
N LEU A 500 13.57 -10.88 3.98
CA LEU A 500 13.20 -12.20 3.46
C LEU A 500 12.75 -12.11 2.00
N SER A 501 11.94 -11.10 1.66
CA SER A 501 11.50 -10.82 0.29
C SER A 501 12.67 -10.56 -0.66
N GLN A 502 13.64 -9.71 -0.24
CA GLN A 502 14.86 -9.49 -1.01
C GLN A 502 15.80 -10.71 -1.03
N PHE A 503 15.77 -11.58 -0.02
CA PHE A 503 16.54 -12.82 -0.06
C PHE A 503 16.04 -13.76 -1.16
N TYR A 504 14.73 -13.94 -1.28
CA TYR A 504 14.15 -14.73 -2.38
C TYR A 504 14.38 -14.04 -3.75
N TRP A 505 14.03 -12.76 -3.88
CA TRP A 505 14.13 -11.98 -5.14
C TRP A 505 15.55 -11.94 -5.74
N ASN A 506 16.58 -11.94 -4.89
CA ASN A 506 17.98 -11.96 -5.32
C ASN A 506 18.61 -13.36 -5.27
N LYS A 507 17.88 -14.37 -4.78
CA LYS A 507 18.35 -15.75 -4.50
C LYS A 507 19.61 -15.78 -3.62
N GLY A 508 19.65 -14.85 -2.65
CA GLY A 508 20.81 -14.57 -1.82
C GLY A 508 20.64 -13.25 -1.03
N PRO A 509 21.51 -12.97 -0.04
CA PRO A 509 21.44 -11.73 0.74
C PRO A 509 21.66 -10.48 -0.14
N LEU A 510 21.10 -9.34 0.26
CA LEU A 510 21.26 -8.06 -0.47
C LEU A 510 22.73 -7.61 -0.55
N THR A 511 23.59 -8.09 0.35
CA THR A 511 25.05 -7.94 0.28
C THR A 511 25.72 -9.10 1.00
N SER A 512 26.80 -9.62 0.41
CA SER A 512 27.70 -10.59 1.06
C SER A 512 28.98 -9.93 1.60
N THR A 513 29.10 -8.60 1.46
CA THR A 513 30.32 -7.85 1.80
C THR A 513 30.49 -7.73 3.33
N PRO A 514 31.53 -8.32 3.95
CA PRO A 514 31.62 -8.41 5.42
C PRO A 514 31.62 -7.05 6.14
N SER A 515 32.23 -6.02 5.55
CA SER A 515 32.25 -4.67 6.10
C SER A 515 30.87 -3.99 6.04
N GLU A 516 30.09 -4.19 4.98
CA GLU A 516 28.72 -3.67 4.91
C GLU A 516 27.79 -4.36 5.91
N ILE A 517 27.91 -5.69 6.03
CA ILE A 517 27.15 -6.47 6.99
C ILE A 517 27.48 -6.00 8.42
N LYS A 518 28.77 -5.91 8.78
CA LYS A 518 29.19 -5.39 10.10
C LYS A 518 28.65 -3.98 10.34
N ASN A 519 28.82 -3.05 9.41
CA ASN A 519 28.34 -1.67 9.53
C ASN A 519 26.80 -1.61 9.70
N SER A 520 26.07 -2.54 9.11
CA SER A 520 24.60 -2.63 9.23
C SER A 520 24.17 -3.11 10.62
N PHE A 521 24.86 -4.12 11.19
CA PHE A 521 24.64 -4.56 12.57
C PHE A 521 25.10 -3.50 13.61
N ASP A 522 26.26 -2.88 13.40
CA ASP A 522 26.76 -1.78 14.25
C ASP A 522 25.76 -0.60 14.30
N ALA A 523 25.07 -0.32 13.19
CA ALA A 523 24.04 0.70 13.11
C ALA A 523 22.73 0.25 13.78
N PHE A 524 22.27 -0.98 13.50
CA PHE A 524 21.09 -1.57 14.13
C PHE A 524 21.20 -1.52 15.66
N ASN A 525 22.29 -2.05 16.23
CA ASN A 525 22.55 -2.05 17.66
C ASN A 525 22.56 -0.61 18.22
N ARG A 526 23.28 0.32 17.57
CA ARG A 526 23.38 1.72 18.02
C ARG A 526 22.04 2.44 18.12
N TYR A 527 21.13 2.23 17.16
CA TYR A 527 19.85 2.95 17.11
C TYR A 527 18.69 2.21 17.79
N LEU A 528 18.82 0.91 18.05
CA LEU A 528 17.76 0.06 18.59
C LEU A 528 18.12 -0.62 19.93
N ASN A 529 19.25 -0.32 20.57
CA ASN A 529 19.53 -0.79 21.93
C ASN A 529 18.48 -0.23 22.91
N PRO A 530 17.69 -1.08 23.61
CA PRO A 530 16.64 -0.64 24.54
C PRO A 530 17.09 0.36 25.61
N LYS A 531 18.32 0.24 26.14
CA LYS A 531 18.87 1.16 27.16
C LYS A 531 19.29 2.52 26.60
N GLY A 532 19.46 2.63 25.28
CA GLY A 532 19.74 3.89 24.58
C GLY A 532 18.46 4.58 24.09
N LEU A 533 17.51 3.80 23.58
CA LEU A 533 16.38 4.28 22.77
C LEU A 533 15.49 5.29 23.52
N PHE A 534 15.19 5.07 24.80
CA PHE A 534 14.35 5.98 25.60
C PHE A 534 14.90 7.41 25.67
N LYS A 535 16.23 7.59 25.51
CA LYS A 535 16.90 8.91 25.52
C LYS A 535 16.80 9.64 24.18
N ASN A 536 16.56 8.92 23.08
CA ASN A 536 16.49 9.50 21.74
C ASN A 536 15.59 8.69 20.79
N ARG A 537 14.30 8.56 21.17
CA ARG A 537 13.27 7.90 20.34
C ARG A 537 13.15 8.48 18.94
N LEU A 538 13.47 9.77 18.75
CA LEU A 538 13.47 10.42 17.44
C LEU A 538 14.55 9.85 16.51
N ALA A 539 15.76 9.60 17.01
CA ALA A 539 16.80 8.92 16.22
C ALA A 539 16.41 7.48 15.87
N GLY A 540 15.81 6.74 16.80
CA GLY A 540 15.28 5.39 16.54
C GLY A 540 14.18 5.38 15.47
N ARG A 541 13.14 6.23 15.61
CA ARG A 541 12.07 6.38 14.60
C ARG A 541 12.62 6.78 13.23
N ASN A 542 13.58 7.70 13.16
CA ASN A 542 14.23 8.10 11.90
C ASN A 542 15.07 6.96 11.29
N PHE A 543 15.74 6.15 12.11
CA PHE A 543 16.49 4.98 11.65
C PHE A 543 15.55 3.91 11.06
N VAL A 544 14.38 3.68 11.69
CA VAL A 544 13.36 2.78 11.12
C VAL A 544 12.76 3.36 9.84
N LEU A 545 12.31 4.60 9.85
CA LEU A 545 11.70 5.29 8.70
C LEU A 545 12.62 5.31 7.46
N THR A 546 13.94 5.38 7.64
CA THR A 546 14.92 5.36 6.53
C THR A 546 15.52 3.98 6.26
N GLY A 547 15.39 3.03 7.19
CA GLY A 547 16.20 1.82 7.26
C GLY A 547 15.99 0.79 6.15
N VAL A 548 14.84 0.83 5.47
CA VAL A 548 14.56 0.00 4.27
C VAL A 548 14.83 0.72 2.95
N HIS A 549 15.24 2.00 2.99
CA HIS A 549 15.40 2.85 1.81
C HIS A 549 16.88 3.12 1.51
N PRO A 550 17.25 3.40 0.23
CA PRO A 550 18.58 3.91 -0.13
C PRO A 550 19.03 5.12 0.71
N ALA A 551 18.10 6.00 1.12
CA ALA A 551 18.36 7.11 2.04
C ALA A 551 19.00 6.67 3.37
N GLY A 552 18.55 5.55 3.95
CA GLY A 552 19.14 4.91 5.13
C GLY A 552 20.08 3.76 4.79
N ARG A 553 20.62 3.72 3.55
CA ARG A 553 21.51 2.67 3.01
C ARG A 553 20.95 1.24 3.08
N GLN A 554 19.62 1.10 3.18
CA GLN A 554 18.89 -0.17 3.27
C GLN A 554 19.37 -1.07 4.43
N VAL A 555 19.83 -0.49 5.55
CA VAL A 555 20.40 -1.24 6.70
C VAL A 555 19.48 -2.35 7.22
N LEU A 556 18.17 -2.11 7.38
CA LEU A 556 17.23 -3.13 7.86
C LEU A 556 17.08 -4.28 6.85
N THR A 557 17.03 -3.95 5.56
CA THR A 557 17.00 -4.95 4.47
C THR A 557 18.30 -5.75 4.41
N LYS A 558 19.46 -5.13 4.64
CA LYS A 558 20.77 -5.80 4.70
C LYS A 558 20.86 -6.75 5.90
N VAL A 559 20.44 -6.31 7.10
CA VAL A 559 20.37 -7.18 8.29
C VAL A 559 19.41 -8.35 8.04
N GLY A 560 18.18 -8.10 7.60
CA GLY A 560 17.16 -9.13 7.41
C GLY A 560 17.50 -10.16 6.32
N SER A 561 18.00 -9.72 5.17
CA SER A 561 18.40 -10.65 4.09
C SER A 561 19.66 -11.43 4.43
N PHE A 562 20.57 -10.88 5.27
CA PHE A 562 21.67 -11.63 5.85
C PHE A 562 21.17 -12.68 6.87
N LEU A 563 20.25 -12.32 7.77
CA LEU A 563 19.57 -13.25 8.68
C LEU A 563 18.98 -14.43 7.90
N ALA A 564 18.20 -14.15 6.84
CA ALA A 564 17.65 -15.18 5.95
C ALA A 564 18.74 -16.08 5.35
N SER A 565 19.85 -15.51 4.85
CA SER A 565 20.95 -16.31 4.28
C SER A 565 21.64 -17.23 5.29
N VAL A 566 21.80 -16.80 6.54
CA VAL A 566 22.41 -17.62 7.61
C VAL A 566 21.44 -18.69 8.10
N LEU A 567 20.14 -18.38 8.16
CA LEU A 567 19.09 -19.29 8.59
C LEU A 567 18.74 -20.37 7.56
N ALA A 568 18.86 -20.05 6.27
CA ALA A 568 18.64 -21.00 5.18
C ALA A 568 19.67 -22.14 5.19
N GLN A 569 20.91 -21.87 5.64
CA GLN A 569 22.02 -22.84 5.71
C GLN A 569 22.35 -23.54 4.37
N GLY A 570 21.92 -22.98 3.24
CA GLY A 570 22.03 -23.57 1.90
C GLY A 570 20.69 -24.04 1.30
N GLU A 571 19.63 -24.14 2.11
CA GLU A 571 18.29 -24.60 1.73
C GLU A 571 17.24 -23.48 1.88
N PRO A 572 16.98 -22.65 0.85
CA PRO A 572 15.98 -21.57 0.90
C PRO A 572 14.58 -22.03 1.31
N ALA A 573 14.20 -23.27 0.99
CA ALA A 573 12.90 -23.85 1.38
C ALA A 573 12.70 -23.92 2.90
N SER A 574 13.78 -24.06 3.68
CA SER A 574 13.73 -24.06 5.15
C SER A 574 13.25 -22.74 5.76
N LEU A 575 13.28 -21.64 4.98
CA LEU A 575 12.80 -20.33 5.42
C LEU A 575 11.27 -20.21 5.42
N LYS A 576 10.54 -21.05 4.65
CA LYS A 576 9.08 -20.94 4.52
C LYS A 576 8.36 -20.98 5.87
N LYS A 577 8.90 -21.73 6.84
CA LYS A 577 8.41 -21.79 8.23
C LYS A 577 8.28 -20.41 8.91
N TYR A 578 9.03 -19.39 8.50
CA TYR A 578 9.01 -18.08 9.15
C TYR A 578 7.83 -17.19 8.74
N HIS A 579 7.19 -17.44 7.60
CA HIS A 579 5.94 -16.76 7.26
C HIS A 579 4.82 -17.13 8.25
N GLN A 580 4.77 -18.40 8.65
CA GLN A 580 3.86 -18.90 9.69
C GLN A 580 4.33 -18.59 11.13
N LYS A 581 5.65 -18.65 11.42
CA LYS A 581 6.22 -18.43 12.77
C LYS A 581 6.51 -16.96 13.12
N GLY A 582 6.48 -16.07 12.13
CA GLY A 582 6.63 -14.63 12.30
C GLY A 582 7.99 -14.12 12.77
N VAL A 583 8.03 -12.80 12.97
CA VAL A 583 9.23 -11.99 13.24
C VAL A 583 10.03 -12.48 14.45
N VAL A 584 9.37 -12.84 15.57
CA VAL A 584 10.04 -13.22 16.82
C VAL A 584 10.89 -14.48 16.61
N SER A 585 10.35 -15.50 15.95
CA SER A 585 11.07 -16.74 15.66
C SER A 585 12.21 -16.55 14.67
N PHE A 586 12.05 -15.66 13.69
CA PHE A 586 13.10 -15.33 12.71
C PHE A 586 14.34 -14.71 13.38
N PHE A 587 14.15 -13.74 14.28
CA PHE A 587 15.27 -13.16 15.04
C PHE A 587 15.85 -14.14 16.06
N ARG A 588 15.03 -14.94 16.74
CA ARG A 588 15.51 -15.90 17.75
C ARG A 588 16.32 -17.05 17.16
N ASP A 589 15.84 -17.71 16.11
CA ASP A 589 16.58 -18.80 15.44
C ASP A 589 17.98 -18.30 14.98
N TYR A 590 18.10 -17.04 14.56
CA TYR A 590 19.40 -16.45 14.19
C TYR A 590 20.29 -16.22 15.42
N ILE A 591 19.74 -15.68 16.51
CA ILE A 591 20.49 -15.46 17.76
C ILE A 591 21.06 -16.79 18.26
N ASP A 592 20.23 -17.83 18.36
CA ASP A 592 20.64 -19.19 18.76
C ASP A 592 21.77 -19.74 17.89
N LEU A 593 21.65 -19.60 16.57
CA LEU A 593 22.64 -20.10 15.61
C LEU A 593 23.94 -19.29 15.66
N SER A 594 23.84 -17.97 15.83
CA SER A 594 25.00 -17.06 15.97
C SER A 594 25.79 -17.34 17.25
N GLU A 595 25.15 -17.86 18.29
CA GLU A 595 25.79 -18.26 19.54
C GLU A 595 26.31 -19.70 19.53
N LYS A 596 25.57 -20.66 18.95
CA LYS A 596 26.08 -22.04 18.73
C LYS A 596 27.37 -22.06 17.89
N LYS A 597 27.50 -21.14 16.93
CA LYS A 597 28.71 -20.99 16.10
C LYS A 597 29.84 -20.15 16.72
N ARG A 598 29.74 -19.76 18.00
CA ARG A 598 30.78 -18.97 18.72
C ARG A 598 32.15 -19.66 18.62
N GLY A 599 33.11 -18.98 17.98
CA GLY A 599 34.47 -19.49 17.77
C GLY A 599 34.66 -20.39 16.54
N GLN A 600 33.58 -20.84 15.89
CA GLN A 600 33.62 -21.61 14.65
C GLN A 600 33.41 -20.73 13.41
N GLN A 601 32.51 -19.75 13.49
CA GLN A 601 32.21 -18.81 12.41
C GLN A 601 32.01 -17.41 12.98
N SER A 602 32.66 -16.40 12.40
CA SER A 602 32.49 -15.00 12.82
C SER A 602 31.19 -14.42 12.27
N LEU A 603 30.08 -14.69 12.97
CA LEU A 603 28.77 -14.13 12.67
C LEU A 603 28.54 -12.82 13.46
N PRO A 604 28.01 -11.76 12.83
CA PRO A 604 27.56 -10.54 13.51
C PRO A 604 26.52 -10.84 14.60
N ARG A 605 26.48 -10.03 15.66
CA ARG A 605 25.57 -10.22 16.79
C ARG A 605 24.85 -8.94 17.18
N PHE A 606 23.65 -9.12 17.70
CA PHE A 606 22.88 -8.07 18.33
C PHE A 606 23.37 -7.80 19.76
N ASP A 607 23.14 -6.59 20.26
CA ASP A 607 23.47 -6.23 21.65
C ASP A 607 22.72 -7.08 22.67
N ARG A 608 23.32 -7.28 23.85
CA ARG A 608 22.75 -8.09 24.95
C ARG A 608 21.32 -7.67 25.29
N GLU A 609 21.06 -6.37 25.35
CA GLU A 609 19.73 -5.83 25.67
C GLU A 609 18.69 -6.19 24.61
N PHE A 610 19.05 -6.20 23.33
CA PHE A 610 18.16 -6.64 22.25
C PHE A 610 17.92 -8.15 22.30
N VAL A 611 18.95 -8.95 22.56
CA VAL A 611 18.81 -10.40 22.76
C VAL A 611 17.85 -10.71 23.92
N GLN A 612 17.97 -9.98 25.04
CA GLN A 612 17.06 -10.11 26.18
C GLN A 612 15.62 -9.68 25.85
N LEU A 613 15.42 -8.68 24.98
CA LEU A 613 14.09 -8.29 24.49
C LEU A 613 13.46 -9.39 23.63
N ILE A 614 14.20 -9.95 22.66
CA ILE A 614 13.72 -11.06 21.82
C ILE A 614 13.39 -12.31 22.67
N GLN A 615 14.21 -12.64 23.67
CA GLN A 615 13.91 -13.72 24.64
C GLN A 615 12.65 -13.44 25.46
N THR A 616 12.37 -12.18 25.80
CA THR A 616 11.15 -11.79 26.51
C THR A 616 9.92 -11.89 25.59
N TRP A 617 10.06 -11.53 24.31
CA TRP A 617 9.01 -11.71 23.31
C TRP A 617 8.76 -13.18 22.99
N GLU A 618 9.79 -14.02 22.86
CA GLU A 618 9.60 -15.48 22.68
C GLU A 618 8.85 -16.10 23.85
N ARG A 619 9.13 -15.68 25.09
CA ARG A 619 8.42 -16.19 26.28
C ARG A 619 6.92 -15.89 26.25
N ASP A 620 6.50 -14.80 25.60
CA ASP A 620 5.15 -14.26 25.74
C ASP A 620 4.30 -14.37 24.46
N TRP A 621 4.88 -14.17 23.28
CA TRP A 621 4.18 -14.22 21.99
C TRP A 621 3.44 -15.55 21.75
N PRO A 622 4.00 -16.75 22.02
CA PRO A 622 3.29 -18.02 21.84
C PRO A 622 2.10 -18.23 22.79
N LYS A 623 1.93 -17.39 23.83
CA LYS A 623 0.76 -17.43 24.72
C LYS A 623 -0.43 -16.66 24.15
N THR A 624 -0.17 -15.69 23.27
CA THR A 624 -1.15 -14.69 22.78
C THR A 624 -1.37 -14.78 21.28
N PHE A 625 -0.39 -15.26 20.52
CA PHE A 625 -0.48 -15.63 19.11
C PHE A 625 -0.86 -17.12 18.96
N THR A 626 -2.04 -17.48 19.49
CA THR A 626 -2.61 -18.83 19.40
C THR A 626 -3.76 -18.86 18.38
N PRO A 627 -4.18 -20.04 17.87
CA PRO A 627 -5.26 -20.14 16.90
C PRO A 627 -6.59 -19.46 17.32
N GLU A 628 -6.94 -19.44 18.61
CA GLU A 628 -8.12 -18.71 19.11
C GLU A 628 -8.09 -17.22 18.73
N TRP A 629 -6.91 -16.61 18.83
CA TRP A 629 -6.71 -15.19 18.55
C TRP A 629 -6.41 -14.97 17.07
N THR A 630 -5.51 -15.74 16.46
CA THR A 630 -5.12 -15.52 15.05
C THR A 630 -6.24 -15.79 14.04
N SER A 631 -7.27 -16.58 14.40
CA SER A 631 -8.48 -16.74 13.59
C SER A 631 -9.66 -15.83 14.00
N LEU A 632 -9.45 -14.87 14.92
CA LEU A 632 -10.53 -14.04 15.47
C LEU A 632 -11.11 -13.08 14.42
N SER A 633 -12.35 -13.33 13.99
CA SER A 633 -13.08 -12.46 13.06
C SER A 633 -13.92 -11.42 13.80
N LEU A 634 -13.51 -10.14 13.72
CA LEU A 634 -14.18 -9.01 14.36
C LEU A 634 -15.11 -8.27 13.38
N VAL A 635 -16.39 -8.22 13.70
CA VAL A 635 -17.46 -7.71 12.82
C VAL A 635 -18.42 -6.79 13.59
N ASP A 636 -19.28 -6.05 12.87
CA ASP A 636 -20.30 -5.14 13.44
C ASP A 636 -21.11 -5.78 14.58
N SER A 637 -21.46 -7.06 14.44
CA SER A 637 -22.28 -7.84 15.38
C SER A 637 -21.49 -8.58 16.46
N THR A 638 -20.18 -8.35 16.59
CA THR A 638 -19.39 -8.88 17.71
C THR A 638 -19.85 -8.25 19.03
N ASP A 639 -19.89 -9.01 20.14
CA ASP A 639 -19.99 -8.39 21.46
C ASP A 639 -18.64 -7.74 21.81
N TRP A 640 -18.58 -6.44 21.53
CA TRP A 640 -17.37 -5.63 21.75
C TRP A 640 -17.03 -5.46 23.23
N VAL A 641 -17.96 -5.67 24.17
CA VAL A 641 -17.68 -5.62 25.61
C VAL A 641 -17.08 -6.94 26.07
N GLU A 642 -17.69 -8.09 25.72
CA GLU A 642 -17.19 -9.42 26.04
C GLU A 642 -15.79 -9.64 25.46
N ILE A 643 -15.58 -9.34 24.17
CA ILE A 643 -14.29 -9.57 23.53
C ILE A 643 -13.19 -8.67 24.12
N SER A 644 -13.49 -7.42 24.48
CA SER A 644 -12.54 -6.53 25.17
C SER A 644 -12.19 -7.03 26.58
N GLN A 645 -13.11 -7.70 27.26
CA GLN A 645 -12.81 -8.37 28.54
C GLN A 645 -12.03 -9.68 28.34
N ARG A 646 -12.25 -10.41 27.24
CA ARG A 646 -11.48 -11.62 26.91
C ARG A 646 -10.05 -11.30 26.51
N LEU A 647 -9.85 -10.37 25.56
CA LEU A 647 -8.52 -9.91 25.12
C LEU A 647 -7.67 -9.41 26.31
N ARG A 648 -8.25 -8.57 27.19
CA ARG A 648 -7.55 -8.12 28.41
C ARG A 648 -7.15 -9.26 29.35
N ARG A 649 -7.98 -10.29 29.49
CA ARG A 649 -7.67 -11.47 30.32
C ARG A 649 -6.61 -12.36 29.67
N ALA A 650 -6.69 -12.57 28.36
CA ALA A 650 -5.76 -13.40 27.59
C ALA A 650 -4.35 -12.78 27.50
N PHE A 651 -4.26 -11.45 27.39
CA PHE A 651 -2.99 -10.73 27.22
C PHE A 651 -2.39 -10.23 28.56
N ALA A 652 -3.07 -10.46 29.68
CA ALA A 652 -2.62 -10.03 31.01
C ALA A 652 -1.22 -10.59 31.36
N GLY A 653 -0.33 -9.71 31.79
CA GLY A 653 1.05 -10.09 32.18
C GLY A 653 2.00 -10.40 31.01
N THR A 654 1.58 -10.18 29.76
CA THR A 654 2.45 -10.29 28.58
C THR A 654 2.89 -8.92 28.07
N VAL A 655 4.10 -8.82 27.51
CA VAL A 655 4.64 -7.54 26.99
C VAL A 655 4.41 -7.33 25.48
N ILE A 656 4.00 -8.37 24.77
CA ILE A 656 3.73 -8.37 23.32
C ILE A 656 2.58 -9.32 22.97
N PHE A 657 1.62 -8.84 22.16
CA PHE A 657 0.40 -9.58 21.81
C PHE A 657 -0.28 -9.02 20.53
N PRO A 658 -1.22 -9.75 19.89
CA PRO A 658 -1.91 -9.29 18.69
C PRO A 658 -2.63 -7.94 18.83
N ASN A 659 -2.55 -7.11 17.77
CA ASN A 659 -3.06 -5.73 17.74
C ASN A 659 -4.34 -5.59 16.90
N TYR A 660 -5.51 -5.70 17.54
CA TYR A 660 -6.82 -5.47 16.90
C TYR A 660 -7.24 -3.99 16.87
N SER A 661 -6.32 -3.03 17.05
CA SER A 661 -6.66 -1.59 17.07
C SER A 661 -7.51 -1.16 15.87
N ASP A 662 -7.15 -1.62 14.67
CA ASP A 662 -7.83 -1.24 13.43
C ASP A 662 -9.22 -1.85 13.29
N ASP A 663 -9.52 -2.97 13.96
CA ASP A 663 -10.87 -3.56 14.00
C ASP A 663 -11.82 -2.73 14.87
N TYR A 664 -11.36 -2.25 16.03
CA TYR A 664 -12.10 -1.27 16.85
C TYR A 664 -12.33 0.04 16.09
N ILE A 665 -11.33 0.53 15.35
CA ILE A 665 -11.44 1.75 14.54
C ILE A 665 -12.41 1.54 13.37
N ARG A 666 -12.38 0.38 12.70
CA ARG A 666 -13.34 0.01 11.64
C ARG A 666 -14.76 -0.02 12.17
N ALA A 667 -15.01 -0.70 13.28
CA ALA A 667 -16.33 -0.76 13.91
C ALA A 667 -16.83 0.62 14.38
N ALA A 668 -15.92 1.46 14.90
CA ALA A 668 -16.25 2.83 15.30
C ALA A 668 -16.57 3.74 14.09
N GLN A 669 -15.81 3.63 13.00
CA GLN A 669 -16.11 4.35 11.76
C GLN A 669 -17.46 3.91 11.18
N GLU A 670 -17.80 2.62 11.27
CA GLU A 670 -19.09 2.11 10.79
C GLU A 670 -20.26 2.54 11.69
N ALA A 671 -20.05 2.66 13.01
CA ALA A 671 -21.00 3.32 13.89
C ALA A 671 -21.20 4.81 13.54
N LEU A 672 -20.14 5.54 13.15
CA LEU A 672 -20.26 6.92 12.64
C LEU A 672 -21.02 6.98 11.30
N ASN A 673 -20.79 6.03 10.39
CA ASN A 673 -21.52 5.93 9.12
C ASN A 673 -23.03 5.73 9.37
N LYS A 674 -23.38 4.88 10.34
CA LYS A 674 -24.73 4.64 10.86
C LYS A 674 -25.25 5.76 11.78
N GLN A 675 -24.62 6.95 11.77
CA GLN A 675 -24.98 8.15 12.55
C GLN A 675 -25.06 7.94 14.08
N ASN A 676 -24.29 6.99 14.62
CA ASN A 676 -24.26 6.62 16.04
C ASN A 676 -22.89 6.93 16.69
N PRO A 677 -22.60 8.21 16.99
CA PRO A 677 -21.31 8.62 17.55
C PRO A 677 -21.04 8.06 18.95
N ASP A 678 -22.08 7.85 19.76
CA ASP A 678 -21.94 7.29 21.11
C ASP A 678 -21.42 5.85 21.07
N GLN A 679 -21.90 5.04 20.13
CA GLN A 679 -21.38 3.70 19.92
C GLN A 679 -19.94 3.73 19.39
N ALA A 680 -19.61 4.63 18.47
CA ALA A 680 -18.24 4.82 18.00
C ALA A 680 -17.28 5.16 19.14
N PHE A 681 -17.70 6.08 20.03
CA PHE A 681 -16.94 6.51 21.20
C PHE A 681 -16.75 5.39 22.23
N ARG A 682 -17.80 4.58 22.48
CA ARG A 682 -17.69 3.37 23.31
C ARG A 682 -16.70 2.37 22.73
N LEU A 683 -16.76 2.10 21.42
CA LEU A 683 -15.85 1.18 20.74
C LEU A 683 -14.39 1.64 20.83
N ILE A 684 -14.12 2.92 20.62
CA ILE A 684 -12.75 3.47 20.74
C ILE A 684 -12.26 3.40 22.19
N ARG A 685 -13.10 3.71 23.19
CA ARG A 685 -12.73 3.57 24.62
C ARG A 685 -12.40 2.12 24.97
N LEU A 686 -13.22 1.16 24.55
CA LEU A 686 -12.97 -0.27 24.73
C LEU A 686 -11.64 -0.69 24.07
N GLY A 687 -11.35 -0.21 22.86
CA GLY A 687 -10.06 -0.42 22.20
C GLY A 687 -8.88 0.13 23.01
N LEU A 688 -9.01 1.33 23.59
CA LEU A 688 -7.98 1.94 24.45
C LEU A 688 -7.83 1.27 25.82
N GLU A 689 -8.84 0.53 26.31
CA GLU A 689 -8.71 -0.34 27.49
C GLU A 689 -7.82 -1.57 27.20
N VAL A 690 -7.69 -2.00 25.94
CA VAL A 690 -6.78 -3.08 25.52
C VAL A 690 -5.42 -2.53 25.04
N TYR A 691 -5.44 -1.43 24.28
CA TYR A 691 -4.30 -0.88 23.54
C TYR A 691 -4.03 0.61 23.86
N PRO A 692 -3.78 0.99 25.14
CA PRO A 692 -3.71 2.39 25.56
C PRO A 692 -2.62 3.23 24.85
N LEU A 693 -1.56 2.60 24.35
CA LEU A 693 -0.46 3.24 23.62
C LEU A 693 -0.66 3.29 22.09
N SER A 694 -1.84 2.92 21.57
CA SER A 694 -2.13 2.93 20.12
C SER A 694 -2.34 4.35 19.59
N PRO A 695 -1.46 4.90 18.72
CA PRO A 695 -1.63 6.24 18.17
C PRO A 695 -2.87 6.32 17.27
N ALA A 696 -3.22 5.20 16.62
CA ALA A 696 -4.41 5.07 15.78
C ALA A 696 -5.70 5.23 16.58
N LEU A 697 -5.81 4.59 17.74
CA LEU A 697 -6.99 4.72 18.62
C LEU A 697 -7.06 6.09 19.30
N GLN A 698 -5.93 6.70 19.67
CA GLN A 698 -5.91 8.09 20.16
C GLN A 698 -6.35 9.08 19.07
N ALA A 699 -5.96 8.86 17.81
CA ALA A 699 -6.44 9.63 16.66
C ALA A 699 -7.93 9.43 16.39
N ALA A 700 -8.43 8.20 16.51
CA ALA A 700 -9.86 7.88 16.38
C ALA A 700 -10.68 8.52 17.52
N LEU A 701 -10.18 8.48 18.76
CA LEU A 701 -10.78 9.15 19.91
C LEU A 701 -10.88 10.65 19.67
N ALA A 702 -9.83 11.25 19.11
CA ALA A 702 -9.83 12.66 18.81
C ALA A 702 -10.95 13.06 17.86
N ILE A 703 -11.05 12.42 16.69
CA ILE A 703 -12.11 12.76 15.73
C ILE A 703 -13.50 12.48 16.31
N ALA A 704 -13.70 11.40 17.07
CA ALA A 704 -14.97 11.15 17.79
C ALA A 704 -15.32 12.30 18.77
N CYS A 705 -14.37 12.79 19.56
CA CYS A 705 -14.56 13.97 20.42
C CYS A 705 -14.89 15.24 19.63
N PHE A 706 -14.26 15.47 18.47
CA PHE A 706 -14.61 16.59 17.59
C PHE A 706 -16.03 16.45 16.99
N TRP A 707 -16.48 15.23 16.68
CA TRP A 707 -17.86 14.97 16.24
C TRP A 707 -18.90 15.30 17.31
N VAL A 708 -18.69 14.92 18.58
CA VAL A 708 -19.64 15.24 19.68
C VAL A 708 -19.47 16.64 20.27
N GLY A 709 -18.40 17.36 19.90
CA GLY A 709 -18.13 18.73 20.37
C GLY A 709 -17.23 18.83 21.61
N GLU A 710 -16.73 17.71 22.14
CA GLU A 710 -15.70 17.63 23.19
C GLU A 710 -14.29 18.00 22.67
N THR A 711 -14.18 19.09 21.90
CA THR A 711 -12.97 19.42 21.13
C THR A 711 -11.70 19.53 21.99
N ALA A 712 -11.79 20.00 23.23
CA ALA A 712 -10.66 20.05 24.16
C ALA A 712 -10.14 18.65 24.57
N VAL A 713 -11.03 17.65 24.67
CA VAL A 713 -10.65 16.24 24.88
C VAL A 713 -10.00 15.70 23.60
N GLY A 714 -10.56 16.05 22.43
CA GLY A 714 -10.00 15.65 21.14
C GLY A 714 -8.60 16.21 20.87
N GLN A 715 -8.34 17.48 21.23
CA GLN A 715 -7.02 18.09 21.19
C GLN A 715 -6.01 17.40 22.11
N LYS A 716 -6.45 16.94 23.29
CA LYS A 716 -5.62 16.15 24.22
C LYS A 716 -5.28 14.78 23.61
N ALA A 717 -6.26 14.10 22.99
CA ALA A 717 -6.04 12.81 22.34
C ALA A 717 -5.10 12.91 21.11
N LEU A 718 -5.20 13.96 20.30
CA LEU A 718 -4.21 14.26 19.25
C LEU A 718 -2.80 14.45 19.82
N LYS A 719 -2.67 15.22 20.91
CA LYS A 719 -1.37 15.43 21.57
C LYS A 719 -0.75 14.12 22.06
N GLU A 720 -1.57 13.20 22.57
CA GLU A 720 -1.10 11.87 22.97
C GLU A 720 -0.67 11.05 21.74
N ALA A 721 -1.46 11.04 20.66
CA ALA A 721 -1.08 10.36 19.42
C ALA A 721 0.28 10.86 18.85
N PHE A 722 0.50 12.19 18.83
CA PHE A 722 1.78 12.78 18.42
C PHE A 722 2.96 12.47 19.35
N PHE A 723 2.71 12.18 20.63
CA PHE A 723 3.75 11.74 21.57
C PHE A 723 4.11 10.26 21.35
N LEU A 724 3.09 9.41 21.20
CA LEU A 724 3.19 7.97 20.97
C LEU A 724 3.87 7.64 19.62
N ASP A 725 3.51 8.34 18.54
CA ASP A 725 4.29 8.38 17.29
C ASP A 725 3.93 9.61 16.42
N PRO A 726 4.83 10.62 16.29
CA PRO A 726 4.59 11.81 15.47
C PRO A 726 4.64 11.56 13.95
N HIS A 727 4.98 10.35 13.51
CA HIS A 727 5.00 9.95 12.11
C HIS A 727 3.85 9.00 11.73
N HIS A 728 2.91 8.73 12.65
CA HIS A 728 1.85 7.75 12.43
C HIS A 728 0.91 8.16 11.28
N PRO A 729 0.58 7.27 10.32
CA PRO A 729 -0.30 7.60 9.18
C PRO A 729 -1.70 8.07 9.56
N SER A 730 -2.17 7.74 10.76
CA SER A 730 -3.49 8.16 11.28
C SER A 730 -3.57 9.62 11.71
N ILE A 731 -2.44 10.34 11.83
CA ILE A 731 -2.40 11.76 12.23
C ILE A 731 -1.73 12.67 11.20
N SER A 732 -1.53 12.21 9.96
CA SER A 732 -0.95 13.02 8.89
C SER A 732 -1.80 14.25 8.55
N ALA A 733 -1.18 15.28 7.93
CA ALA A 733 -1.90 16.47 7.51
C ALA A 733 -3.11 16.19 6.58
N ASP A 734 -3.03 15.15 5.75
CA ASP A 734 -4.14 14.71 4.89
C ASP A 734 -5.33 14.15 5.70
N ARG A 735 -5.08 13.57 6.89
CA ARG A 735 -6.15 13.15 7.81
C ARG A 735 -6.89 14.35 8.40
N PHE A 736 -6.17 15.40 8.80
CA PHE A 736 -6.78 16.66 9.26
C PHE A 736 -7.68 17.29 8.18
N LEU A 737 -7.23 17.33 6.92
CA LEU A 737 -8.05 17.79 5.78
C LEU A 737 -9.28 16.89 5.57
N THR A 738 -9.10 15.56 5.59
CA THR A 738 -10.19 14.58 5.42
C THR A 738 -11.28 14.74 6.48
N TRP A 739 -10.88 14.85 7.74
CA TRP A 739 -11.78 15.00 8.88
C TRP A 739 -12.47 16.38 8.91
N SER A 740 -11.78 17.44 8.50
CA SER A 740 -12.38 18.77 8.33
C SER A 740 -13.58 18.72 7.38
N GLY A 741 -13.38 18.17 6.17
CA GLY A 741 -14.46 18.02 5.19
C GLY A 741 -15.59 17.08 5.64
N GLN A 742 -15.31 16.09 6.51
CA GLN A 742 -16.36 15.27 7.14
C GLN A 742 -17.22 16.10 8.11
N LEU A 743 -16.59 16.87 9.00
CA LEU A 743 -17.28 17.74 9.95
C LEU A 743 -18.05 18.87 9.25
N GLU A 744 -17.50 19.46 8.19
CA GLU A 744 -18.18 20.46 7.36
C GLU A 744 -19.46 19.90 6.71
N ARG A 745 -19.40 18.70 6.11
CA ARG A 745 -20.59 18.04 5.54
C ARG A 745 -21.66 17.74 6.60
N ALA A 746 -21.24 17.49 7.84
CA ALA A 746 -22.11 17.38 9.01
C ALA A 746 -22.53 18.74 9.62
N LYS A 747 -22.24 19.86 8.95
CA LYS A 747 -22.54 21.25 9.36
C LYS A 747 -21.82 21.70 10.66
N LYS A 748 -20.75 21.00 11.06
CA LYS A 748 -19.92 21.27 12.25
C LYS A 748 -18.71 22.16 11.91
N LEU A 749 -19.01 23.35 11.38
CA LEU A 749 -18.00 24.29 10.84
C LEU A 749 -17.00 24.78 11.91
N LYS A 750 -17.46 24.97 13.14
CA LYS A 750 -16.63 25.41 14.28
C LYS A 750 -15.63 24.32 14.68
N GLU A 751 -16.09 23.08 14.70
CA GLU A 751 -15.30 21.90 15.07
C GLU A 751 -14.28 21.59 13.96
N ALA A 752 -14.67 21.70 12.69
CA ALA A 752 -13.77 21.61 11.53
C ALA A 752 -12.64 22.66 11.59
N LEU A 753 -13.00 23.92 11.83
CA LEU A 753 -12.02 25.01 11.94
C LEU A 753 -11.03 24.77 13.08
N LEU A 754 -11.51 24.40 14.27
CA LEU A 754 -10.64 24.13 15.42
C LEU A 754 -9.76 22.89 15.23
N LEU A 755 -10.23 21.89 14.47
CA LEU A 755 -9.42 20.73 14.10
C LEU A 755 -8.25 21.13 13.18
N ILE A 756 -8.51 21.99 12.18
CA ILE A 756 -7.47 22.52 11.29
C ILE A 756 -6.51 23.46 12.02
N GLU A 757 -7.01 24.36 12.88
CA GLU A 757 -6.16 25.18 13.77
C GLU A 757 -5.27 24.29 14.66
N THR A 758 -5.75 23.11 15.08
CA THR A 758 -4.95 22.12 15.82
C THR A 758 -3.90 21.44 14.93
N GLY A 759 -4.25 21.05 13.70
CA GLY A 759 -3.32 20.45 12.74
C GLY A 759 -2.14 21.37 12.39
N LEU A 760 -2.39 22.67 12.30
CA LEU A 760 -1.38 23.71 12.04
C LEU A 760 -0.33 23.85 13.15
N ILE A 761 -0.60 23.39 14.38
CA ILE A 761 0.39 23.33 15.46
C ILE A 761 1.49 22.31 15.14
N TYR A 762 1.11 21.16 14.57
CA TYR A 762 2.03 20.07 14.24
C TYR A 762 2.59 20.17 12.82
N TYR A 763 1.87 20.82 11.90
CA TYR A 763 2.25 20.99 10.49
C TYR A 763 2.33 22.48 10.05
N PRO A 764 3.14 23.33 10.70
CA PRO A 764 3.25 24.78 10.40
C PRO A 764 3.94 25.12 9.06
N ARG A 765 4.09 24.14 8.17
CA ARG A 765 4.64 24.25 6.81
C ARG A 765 3.78 23.55 5.75
N GLU A 766 2.57 23.10 6.08
CA GLU A 766 1.63 22.55 5.11
C GLU A 766 0.71 23.67 4.58
N ALA A 767 0.91 24.07 3.33
CA ALA A 767 0.14 25.15 2.72
C ALA A 767 -1.36 24.83 2.62
N ARG A 768 -1.71 23.55 2.43
CA ARG A 768 -3.11 23.11 2.25
C ARG A 768 -3.94 23.25 3.53
N LEU A 769 -3.33 23.05 4.71
CA LEU A 769 -3.99 23.31 6.00
C LEU A 769 -4.23 24.81 6.22
N TYR A 770 -3.34 25.68 5.75
CA TYR A 770 -3.55 27.13 5.78
C TYR A 770 -4.61 27.59 4.77
N TYR A 771 -4.67 26.98 3.57
CA TYR A 771 -5.75 27.20 2.61
C TYR A 771 -7.12 26.79 3.19
N GLU A 772 -7.21 25.60 3.77
CA GLU A 772 -8.42 25.09 4.41
C GLU A 772 -8.84 25.97 5.59
N ALA A 773 -7.90 26.41 6.44
CA ALA A 773 -8.18 27.39 7.49
C ALA A 773 -8.73 28.71 6.93
N GLY A 774 -8.23 29.15 5.77
CA GLY A 774 -8.74 30.31 5.04
C GLY A 774 -10.17 30.13 4.55
N ARG A 775 -10.45 28.99 3.92
CA ARG A 775 -11.76 28.60 3.40
C ARG A 775 -12.83 28.51 4.50
N LEU A 776 -12.52 27.83 5.60
CA LEU A 776 -13.43 27.68 6.74
C LEU A 776 -13.67 29.01 7.47
N ASN A 777 -12.63 29.86 7.63
CA ASN A 777 -12.82 31.20 8.20
C ASN A 777 -13.69 32.08 7.30
N TRP A 778 -13.54 31.99 5.98
CA TRP A 778 -14.39 32.73 5.04
C TRP A 778 -15.86 32.28 5.13
N GLN A 779 -16.12 30.97 5.18
CA GLN A 779 -17.46 30.42 5.43
C GLN A 779 -18.05 30.85 6.79
N ALA A 780 -17.19 31.03 7.80
CA ALA A 780 -17.56 31.55 9.12
C ALA A 780 -17.65 33.10 9.18
N ASN A 781 -17.56 33.80 8.04
CA ASN A 781 -17.56 35.27 7.91
C ASN A 781 -16.40 36.00 8.63
N ASN A 782 -15.30 35.30 8.95
CA ASN A 782 -14.10 35.87 9.56
C ASN A 782 -13.09 36.34 8.48
N GLN A 783 -13.42 37.43 7.77
CA GLN A 783 -12.66 37.90 6.60
C GLN A 783 -11.15 38.11 6.87
N ASP A 784 -10.78 38.77 7.98
CA ASP A 784 -9.38 39.02 8.33
C ASP A 784 -8.58 37.73 8.58
N LYS A 785 -9.17 36.78 9.32
CA LYS A 785 -8.57 35.46 9.54
C LYS A 785 -8.43 34.68 8.23
N ALA A 786 -9.43 34.77 7.35
CA ALA A 786 -9.41 34.11 6.06
C ALA A 786 -8.25 34.62 5.20
N LEU A 787 -8.11 35.94 5.08
CA LEU A 787 -7.01 36.56 4.33
C LEU A 787 -5.64 36.23 4.93
N LEU A 788 -5.48 36.32 6.25
CA LEU A 788 -4.21 36.00 6.92
C LEU A 788 -3.78 34.53 6.72
N ALA A 789 -4.74 33.59 6.77
CA ALA A 789 -4.47 32.19 6.51
C ALA A 789 -4.10 31.92 5.05
N LEU A 790 -4.77 32.58 4.09
CA LEU A 790 -4.47 32.45 2.66
C LEU A 790 -3.13 33.09 2.27
N GLU A 791 -2.79 34.26 2.82
CA GLU A 791 -1.45 34.86 2.68
C GLU A 791 -0.38 33.94 3.27
N LYS A 792 -0.69 33.26 4.38
CA LYS A 792 0.22 32.29 4.97
C LYS A 792 0.39 31.03 4.10
N ALA A 793 -0.69 30.53 3.49
CA ALA A 793 -0.63 29.43 2.52
C ALA A 793 0.26 29.80 1.31
N LEU A 794 0.01 30.94 0.68
CA LEU A 794 0.76 31.43 -0.48
C LEU A 794 2.22 31.79 -0.15
N SER A 795 2.54 32.11 1.11
CA SER A 795 3.93 32.27 1.58
C SER A 795 4.72 30.96 1.70
N ILE A 796 4.02 29.81 1.70
CA ILE A 796 4.60 28.46 1.80
C ILE A 796 4.60 27.81 0.42
N ASP A 797 3.48 27.89 -0.30
CA ASP A 797 3.33 27.44 -1.68
C ASP A 797 2.71 28.56 -2.55
N PRO A 798 3.55 29.35 -3.24
CA PRO A 798 3.09 30.38 -4.17
C PRO A 798 2.35 29.85 -5.41
N GLN A 799 2.33 28.53 -5.64
CA GLN A 799 1.68 27.88 -6.79
C GLN A 799 0.30 27.29 -6.43
N LEU A 800 -0.15 27.45 -5.18
CA LEU A 800 -1.45 26.99 -4.69
C LEU A 800 -2.60 27.87 -5.23
N GLU A 801 -2.93 27.69 -6.50
CA GLU A 801 -3.86 28.53 -7.27
C GLU A 801 -5.26 28.62 -6.62
N GLU A 802 -5.73 27.57 -5.95
CA GLU A 802 -7.00 27.60 -5.19
C GLU A 802 -6.99 28.61 -4.02
N ALA A 803 -5.85 28.77 -3.35
CA ALA A 803 -5.67 29.76 -2.29
C ALA A 803 -5.58 31.18 -2.86
N LYS A 804 -4.91 31.36 -4.00
CA LYS A 804 -4.82 32.62 -4.74
C LYS A 804 -6.18 33.09 -5.24
N LEU A 805 -6.93 32.22 -5.92
CA LEU A 805 -8.29 32.52 -6.40
C LEU A 805 -9.24 32.87 -5.25
N LEU A 806 -9.15 32.19 -4.11
CA LEU A 806 -9.96 32.53 -2.94
C LEU A 806 -9.52 33.85 -2.29
N TRP A 807 -8.22 34.12 -2.17
CA TRP A 807 -7.70 35.38 -1.62
C TRP A 807 -8.11 36.59 -2.47
N GLU A 808 -7.99 36.49 -3.80
CA GLU A 808 -8.46 37.52 -4.72
C GLU A 808 -9.98 37.71 -4.62
N LYS A 809 -10.76 36.63 -4.55
CA LYS A 809 -12.21 36.66 -4.38
C LYS A 809 -12.65 37.34 -3.08
N ILE A 810 -11.86 37.22 -2.01
CA ILE A 810 -12.13 37.87 -0.72
C ILE A 810 -11.67 39.33 -0.73
N LYS A 811 -10.53 39.69 -1.36
CA LYS A 811 -10.10 41.10 -1.46
C LYS A 811 -10.91 41.95 -2.45
N ARG A 812 -11.76 41.32 -3.27
CA ARG A 812 -12.75 41.99 -4.14
C ARG A 812 -14.13 42.15 -3.48
N LYS A 813 -14.27 41.87 -2.18
CA LYS A 813 -15.51 41.94 -1.39
C LYS A 813 -15.33 42.80 -0.13
#